data_AF-A0A959P881-F1
#
_entry.id   AF-A0A959P881-F1
#
_cell.length_a   1.000
_cell.length_b   1.000
_cell.length_c   1.000
_cell.angle_alpha   90.00
_cell.angle_beta   90.00
_cell.angle_gamma   90.00
#
_symmetry.space_group_name_H-M   'P 1'
#
loop_
_entity.id
_entity.type
_entity.pdbx_description
1 polymer ?
#
loop_
_entity_poly.entity_id
_entity_poly.type
_entity_poly.pdbx_seq_one_letter_code
_entity_poly.pdbx_strand_id
1 'polypeptide(L)'
;MKTLLLSTFLAVVCVALAATSSYAGCNDPFACNYIVTDFDNADCCYDNCLTMVMTEVFNGGWNGSYYYINDLETGDLMSTGTLASGASPTTLNICLPSGCYALYVAGGLYNAILECELLGANEGPIVLENNSFAAFTVGEADCIPGCADPIACNYDSSATVNGSGCVYDCYGCTDSSACNFNSEVALDDGSCVYGLNETVFDAQVVGQNETVVGNTCCGVGEDGTDCVSPGTPYYDLWYVVNSGDLELLYFFLQNIDGTNVSMTIYEDACNGCGELNYIVCCGPVTFGCQGNIGSNFTLLPNTNYYFNVWTTNLAGCGHFQLSFTGVGPGCTDPTACNFDLYATTNDGSCEYPDACNICGGSGTMAGCTDGQACNYDSLANCDDGSCEYTSCAGCTDANACSYDPEATIFDVLQCIYPGDPCDDGNPDTMQDMWTAACNCEGTPIVVGCTIEGACNYDPNANADDGSCEYTSCAGCTDYEACNYDSAATISDDSCLFLDGCGVCGGGGFPDCTDELACNYNPNAGCTDNGLCVYPDCNDPAACNYVPAAACGDDSLCEYPSCDIDNACNYVPGTACVDNDLCTFPGCLDPAACNYDPLAGCSDDSCSYPEETYLDCDGNCLSDSNNDGICDGQTVYGCTVPWACNFNSAATDDDNTCFFATAVYDCFGNCQQDSDGDGICDQNEGQNGAQFCGVGTVWDPATQSCIGFDQCPSDLNNDDVIDTLDLLIFLIGFGTACP
;
A
#
# COMPACT_ATOMS: atom_id res chain seq x y z
N MET A 1 15.96 -8.17 -43.18
CA MET A 1 17.00 -8.15 -44.23
C MET A 1 18.17 -7.34 -43.68
N LYS A 2 19.37 -7.95 -43.53
CA LYS A 2 20.61 -7.51 -42.81
C LYS A 2 20.47 -7.53 -41.28
N THR A 3 20.95 -8.48 -40.46
CA THR A 3 22.11 -9.42 -40.34
C THR A 3 23.37 -8.87 -39.65
N LEU A 4 23.87 -9.66 -38.67
CA LEU A 4 25.18 -9.71 -37.96
C LEU A 4 25.36 -8.70 -36.79
N LEU A 5 25.84 -9.07 -35.58
CA LEU A 5 26.78 -10.11 -35.17
C LEU A 5 26.48 -10.73 -33.80
N LEU A 6 26.58 -12.06 -33.77
CA LEU A 6 26.93 -12.88 -32.62
C LEU A 6 28.47 -12.84 -32.47
N SER A 7 29.01 -12.59 -31.29
CA SER A 7 30.38 -12.99 -30.94
C SER A 7 30.39 -13.66 -29.57
N THR A 8 30.62 -14.96 -29.62
CA THR A 8 30.97 -15.87 -28.53
C THR A 8 32.27 -15.46 -27.83
N PHE A 9 32.33 -15.68 -26.51
CA PHE A 9 33.39 -16.33 -25.72
C PHE A 9 33.44 -15.73 -24.30
N LEU A 10 32.88 -16.42 -23.32
CA LEU A 10 33.71 -17.15 -22.35
C LEU A 10 32.84 -18.19 -21.63
N ALA A 11 33.24 -19.45 -21.75
CA ALA A 11 32.80 -20.49 -20.84
C ALA A 11 33.37 -20.15 -19.45
N VAL A 12 32.49 -19.85 -18.50
CA VAL A 12 32.79 -19.95 -17.07
C VAL A 12 31.81 -20.98 -16.53
N VAL A 13 32.35 -22.18 -16.30
CA VAL A 13 32.05 -23.10 -15.22
C VAL A 13 30.57 -23.18 -14.78
N CYS A 14 29.98 -24.34 -15.07
CA CYS A 14 28.77 -24.85 -14.44
C CYS A 14 29.02 -25.05 -12.93
N VAL A 15 28.88 -23.98 -12.15
CA VAL A 15 28.61 -24.01 -10.71
C VAL A 15 27.34 -23.19 -10.51
N ALA A 16 26.40 -23.75 -9.76
CA ALA A 16 25.08 -23.20 -9.46
C ALA A 16 25.06 -21.66 -9.49
N LEU A 17 24.29 -21.07 -10.42
CA LEU A 17 23.94 -19.65 -10.30
C LEU A 17 22.99 -19.55 -9.10
N ALA A 18 23.59 -19.31 -7.93
CA ALA A 18 22.90 -18.74 -6.79
C ALA A 18 22.28 -17.41 -7.22
N ALA A 19 21.09 -17.13 -6.68
CA ALA A 19 20.39 -15.87 -6.88
C ALA A 19 21.33 -14.68 -6.76
N THR A 20 21.23 -13.75 -7.71
CA THR A 20 22.04 -12.53 -7.70
C THR A 20 21.17 -11.40 -7.17
N SER A 21 21.58 -10.81 -6.05
CA SER A 21 21.08 -9.52 -5.56
C SER A 21 22.10 -8.43 -5.90
N SER A 22 21.64 -7.19 -6.07
CA SER A 22 22.52 -6.02 -6.24
C SER A 22 23.39 -5.73 -5.00
N TYR A 23 23.14 -6.42 -3.88
CA TYR A 23 23.81 -6.26 -2.58
C TYR A 23 24.48 -7.58 -2.13
N ALA A 24 25.16 -8.29 -3.02
CA ALA A 24 25.85 -9.52 -2.66
C ALA A 24 27.26 -9.24 -2.11
N GLY A 25 27.46 -9.36 -0.79
CA GLY A 25 28.83 -9.42 -0.23
C GLY A 25 29.05 -8.80 1.14
N CYS A 26 28.43 -9.30 2.22
CA CYS A 26 28.82 -8.92 3.58
C CYS A 26 29.42 -10.09 4.36
N ASN A 27 30.51 -9.85 5.11
CA ASN A 27 31.17 -10.84 5.98
C ASN A 27 30.68 -10.78 7.44
N ASP A 28 29.73 -9.89 7.75
CA ASP A 28 29.11 -9.80 9.07
C ASP A 28 28.00 -10.85 9.23
N PRO A 29 28.13 -11.83 10.15
CA PRO A 29 27.11 -12.86 10.38
C PRO A 29 25.76 -12.33 10.88
N PHE A 30 25.67 -11.04 11.23
CA PHE A 30 24.42 -10.37 11.61
C PHE A 30 23.75 -9.62 10.45
N ALA A 31 24.39 -9.51 9.28
CA ALA A 31 23.80 -8.91 8.10
C ALA A 31 22.94 -9.91 7.31
N CYS A 32 21.88 -9.43 6.69
CA CYS A 32 20.93 -10.28 5.96
C CYS A 32 21.45 -10.81 4.62
N ASN A 33 22.48 -10.16 4.08
CA ASN A 33 23.23 -10.56 2.90
C ASN A 33 24.60 -11.19 3.26
N TYR A 34 24.70 -11.85 4.42
CA TYR A 34 25.91 -12.53 4.87
C TYR A 34 26.35 -13.67 3.93
N ILE A 35 27.63 -13.68 3.55
CA ILE A 35 28.28 -14.76 2.78
C ILE A 35 29.63 -15.14 3.39
N VAL A 36 30.04 -16.40 3.26
CA VAL A 36 31.25 -16.97 3.90
C VAL A 36 32.51 -16.84 3.01
N THR A 37 32.59 -15.82 2.16
CA THR A 37 33.70 -15.61 1.22
C THR A 37 34.53 -14.38 1.56
N ASP A 38 35.79 -14.35 1.14
CA ASP A 38 36.72 -13.21 1.34
C ASP A 38 36.37 -11.94 0.54
N PHE A 39 35.21 -11.89 -0.12
CA PHE A 39 34.72 -10.74 -0.86
C PHE A 39 33.68 -9.99 -0.02
N ASP A 40 34.13 -8.91 0.62
CA ASP A 40 33.31 -7.95 1.36
C ASP A 40 33.25 -6.65 0.55
N ASN A 41 32.09 -6.32 0.01
CA ASN A 41 31.89 -5.06 -0.72
C ASN A 41 31.48 -3.91 0.22
N ALA A 42 31.47 -4.13 1.54
CA ALA A 42 31.07 -3.19 2.59
C ALA A 42 29.60 -2.73 2.54
N ASP A 43 28.75 -3.36 1.71
CA ASP A 43 27.31 -3.08 1.62
C ASP A 43 26.52 -4.04 2.54
N CYS A 44 26.84 -4.03 3.84
CA CYS A 44 26.15 -4.84 4.83
C CYS A 44 24.73 -4.33 5.10
N CYS A 45 23.75 -5.20 4.85
CA CYS A 45 22.34 -4.88 5.01
C CYS A 45 21.81 -5.37 6.36
N TYR A 46 21.38 -4.43 7.19
CA TYR A 46 20.85 -4.71 8.54
C TYR A 46 19.37 -4.37 8.68
N ASP A 47 18.85 -3.51 7.81
CA ASP A 47 17.45 -3.05 7.81
C ASP A 47 16.73 -3.60 6.56
N ASN A 48 15.44 -3.93 6.69
CA ASN A 48 14.55 -4.41 5.61
C ASN A 48 14.96 -5.74 4.94
N CYS A 49 15.01 -6.81 5.74
CA CYS A 49 15.33 -8.15 5.27
C CYS A 49 14.09 -8.94 4.91
N LEU A 50 13.97 -9.30 3.64
CA LEU A 50 12.89 -10.14 3.14
C LEU A 50 13.37 -11.58 2.98
N THR A 51 12.47 -12.53 3.17
CA THR A 51 12.74 -13.96 2.96
C THR A 51 11.89 -14.45 1.81
N MET A 52 12.53 -14.90 0.74
CA MET A 52 11.91 -15.58 -0.38
C MET A 52 11.87 -17.08 -0.11
N VAL A 53 10.69 -17.67 -0.17
CA VAL A 53 10.45 -19.11 -0.05
C VAL A 53 10.03 -19.65 -1.40
N MET A 54 10.83 -20.55 -1.97
CA MET A 54 10.57 -21.18 -3.27
C MET A 54 10.19 -22.64 -3.07
N THR A 55 8.97 -23.00 -3.46
CA THR A 55 8.42 -24.36 -3.29
C THR A 55 8.15 -25.02 -4.65
N GLU A 56 8.30 -26.35 -4.70
CA GLU A 56 7.99 -27.15 -5.89
C GLU A 56 7.48 -28.54 -5.46
N VAL A 57 6.50 -29.07 -6.21
CA VAL A 57 5.69 -30.23 -5.80
C VAL A 57 6.21 -31.58 -6.34
N PHE A 58 7.01 -31.59 -7.41
CA PHE A 58 7.41 -32.80 -8.16
C PHE A 58 8.93 -33.11 -8.16
N ASN A 59 9.73 -32.43 -7.34
CA ASN A 59 11.15 -32.68 -7.11
C ASN A 59 12.07 -32.41 -8.34
N GLY A 60 11.59 -31.64 -9.33
CA GLY A 60 12.28 -31.32 -10.58
C GLY A 60 12.84 -29.90 -10.65
N GLY A 61 12.60 -29.06 -9.64
CA GLY A 61 12.93 -27.64 -9.71
C GLY A 61 11.97 -26.86 -10.63
N TRP A 62 12.23 -25.57 -10.83
CA TRP A 62 11.35 -24.63 -11.53
C TRP A 62 11.41 -24.74 -13.06
N ASN A 63 12.23 -25.65 -13.63
CA ASN A 63 12.26 -25.99 -15.06
C ASN A 63 12.30 -24.77 -16.01
N GLY A 64 13.14 -23.79 -15.67
CA GLY A 64 13.28 -22.55 -16.46
C GLY A 64 12.31 -21.42 -16.07
N SER A 65 11.47 -21.62 -15.05
CA SER A 65 10.77 -20.52 -14.38
C SER A 65 11.71 -19.82 -13.40
N TYR A 66 11.54 -18.53 -13.21
CA TYR A 66 12.36 -17.69 -12.34
C TYR A 66 11.51 -16.59 -11.74
N TYR A 67 11.94 -16.07 -10.60
CA TYR A 67 11.40 -14.84 -10.06
C TYR A 67 12.36 -13.69 -10.38
N TYR A 68 11.81 -12.47 -10.46
CA TYR A 68 12.61 -11.25 -10.42
C TYR A 68 11.86 -10.13 -9.70
N ILE A 69 12.61 -9.27 -9.02
CA ILE A 69 12.12 -8.10 -8.29
C ILE A 69 12.74 -6.87 -8.92
N ASN A 70 11.89 -5.92 -9.32
CA ASN A 70 12.32 -4.63 -9.85
C ASN A 70 11.89 -3.49 -8.92
N ASP A 71 12.69 -2.43 -8.87
CA ASP A 71 12.28 -1.14 -8.32
C ASP A 71 11.22 -0.50 -9.25
N LEU A 72 10.10 -0.04 -8.68
CA LEU A 72 9.00 0.54 -9.45
C LEU A 72 9.22 1.99 -9.86
N GLU A 73 10.13 2.71 -9.20
CA GLU A 73 10.48 4.10 -9.55
C GLU A 73 11.58 4.13 -10.62
N THR A 74 12.63 3.31 -10.47
CA THR A 74 13.77 3.32 -11.38
C THR A 74 13.68 2.27 -12.48
N GLY A 75 12.93 1.19 -12.25
CA GLY A 75 12.87 0.02 -13.14
C GLY A 75 14.07 -0.92 -13.01
N ASP A 76 14.97 -0.67 -12.06
CA ASP A 76 16.19 -1.47 -11.88
C ASP A 76 15.88 -2.87 -11.35
N LEU A 77 16.60 -3.87 -11.87
CA LEU A 77 16.51 -5.25 -11.39
C LEU A 77 17.27 -5.40 -10.06
N MET A 78 16.53 -5.69 -8.98
CA MET A 78 17.05 -5.76 -7.62
C MET A 78 17.43 -7.18 -7.20
N SER A 79 16.65 -8.17 -7.61
CA SER A 79 16.88 -9.57 -7.27
C SER A 79 16.29 -10.49 -8.34
N THR A 80 16.94 -11.61 -8.63
CA THR A 80 16.38 -12.68 -9.46
C THR A 80 16.90 -14.04 -9.01
N GLY A 81 16.10 -15.09 -9.23
CA GLY A 81 16.47 -16.44 -8.87
C GLY A 81 15.55 -17.50 -9.48
N THR A 82 16.00 -18.76 -9.41
CA THR A 82 15.29 -19.94 -9.89
C THR A 82 15.61 -21.12 -8.96
N LEU A 83 14.79 -22.18 -9.01
CA LEU A 83 15.05 -23.43 -8.29
C LEU A 83 15.56 -24.49 -9.25
N ALA A 84 16.83 -24.90 -9.14
CA ALA A 84 17.44 -25.87 -10.06
C ALA A 84 17.00 -27.34 -9.80
N SER A 85 16.68 -27.71 -8.56
CA SER A 85 16.19 -29.05 -8.18
C SER A 85 15.66 -29.06 -6.73
N GLY A 86 14.59 -29.80 -6.44
CA GLY A 86 14.21 -30.17 -5.07
C GLY A 86 12.73 -30.00 -4.69
N ALA A 87 12.21 -30.91 -3.86
CA ALA A 87 10.84 -30.98 -3.33
C ALA A 87 10.66 -30.36 -1.94
N SER A 88 11.61 -29.53 -1.49
CA SER A 88 11.54 -28.86 -0.19
C SER A 88 11.65 -27.35 -0.38
N PRO A 89 10.87 -26.55 0.37
CA PRO A 89 10.93 -25.10 0.28
C PRO A 89 12.36 -24.64 0.51
N THR A 90 12.93 -23.99 -0.50
CA THR A 90 14.26 -23.39 -0.42
C THR A 90 14.08 -21.92 -0.08
N THR A 91 14.77 -21.45 0.97
CA THR A 91 14.70 -20.06 1.40
C THR A 91 15.92 -19.27 0.95
N LEU A 92 15.68 -18.01 0.58
CA LEU A 92 16.71 -17.04 0.21
C LEU A 92 16.40 -15.70 0.88
N ASN A 93 17.39 -15.10 1.53
CA ASN A 93 17.25 -13.76 2.08
C ASN A 93 17.57 -12.71 1.01
N ILE A 94 16.74 -11.68 0.93
CA ILE A 94 16.85 -10.58 -0.02
C ILE A 94 16.91 -9.28 0.79
N CYS A 95 17.90 -8.44 0.47
CA CYS A 95 17.98 -7.09 0.99
C CYS A 95 17.39 -6.12 -0.03
N LEU A 96 16.41 -5.31 0.40
CA LEU A 96 15.84 -4.23 -0.41
C LEU A 96 15.84 -2.93 0.43
N PRO A 97 16.36 -1.81 -0.10
CA PRO A 97 16.17 -0.49 0.52
C PRO A 97 14.69 -0.16 0.74
N SER A 98 14.39 0.84 1.57
CA SER A 98 13.01 1.34 1.68
C SER A 98 12.54 1.86 0.33
N GLY A 99 11.39 1.40 -0.17
CA GLY A 99 10.91 1.74 -1.51
C GLY A 99 9.74 0.88 -1.99
N CYS A 100 9.33 1.09 -3.24
CA CYS A 100 8.28 0.33 -3.91
C CYS A 100 8.86 -0.63 -4.94
N TYR A 101 8.44 -1.88 -4.89
CA TYR A 101 8.97 -2.95 -5.72
C TYR A 101 7.86 -3.75 -6.39
N ALA A 102 8.20 -4.42 -7.47
CA ALA A 102 7.35 -5.40 -8.13
C ALA A 102 8.05 -6.75 -8.20
N LEU A 103 7.38 -7.79 -7.69
CA LEU A 103 7.78 -9.18 -7.79
C LEU A 103 7.03 -9.81 -8.97
N TYR A 104 7.78 -10.48 -9.84
CA TYR A 104 7.26 -11.27 -10.94
C TYR A 104 7.73 -12.71 -10.80
N VAL A 105 6.86 -13.64 -11.13
CA VAL A 105 7.21 -15.05 -11.33
C VAL A 105 6.88 -15.38 -12.78
N ALA A 106 7.87 -15.74 -13.58
CA ALA A 106 7.71 -15.93 -15.01
C ALA A 106 8.62 -17.03 -15.58
N GLY A 107 8.28 -17.52 -16.77
CA GLY A 107 9.07 -18.50 -17.52
C GLY A 107 8.56 -19.94 -17.42
N GLY A 108 9.39 -20.88 -17.87
CA GLY A 108 9.06 -22.32 -17.94
C GLY A 108 8.15 -22.72 -19.11
N LEU A 109 8.24 -23.99 -19.54
CA LEU A 109 7.40 -24.57 -20.60
C LEU A 109 6.13 -25.27 -20.06
N TYR A 110 6.00 -25.38 -18.74
CA TYR A 110 4.90 -26.09 -18.06
C TYR A 110 4.35 -25.22 -16.93
N ASN A 111 3.01 -25.09 -16.85
CA ASN A 111 2.30 -24.53 -15.69
C ASN A 111 2.35 -25.53 -14.51
N ALA A 112 3.55 -25.91 -14.06
CA ALA A 112 3.69 -26.69 -12.85
C ALA A 112 3.15 -25.85 -11.67
N ILE A 113 2.54 -26.53 -10.69
CA ILE A 113 2.11 -25.93 -9.42
C ILE A 113 3.38 -25.49 -8.69
N LEU A 114 3.70 -24.20 -8.82
CA LEU A 114 4.91 -23.55 -8.33
C LEU A 114 4.43 -22.42 -7.44
N GLU A 115 4.85 -22.42 -6.18
CA GLU A 115 4.45 -21.43 -5.19
C GLU A 115 5.69 -20.68 -4.71
N CYS A 116 5.63 -19.36 -4.83
CA CYS A 116 6.66 -18.42 -4.40
C CYS A 116 6.05 -17.55 -3.30
N GLU A 117 6.61 -17.60 -2.10
CA GLU A 117 6.15 -16.80 -0.97
C GLU A 117 7.25 -15.80 -0.54
N LEU A 118 6.94 -14.51 -0.59
CA LEU A 118 7.80 -13.44 -0.10
C LEU A 118 7.33 -12.98 1.28
N LEU A 119 8.23 -13.07 2.26
CA LEU A 119 7.99 -12.65 3.64
C LEU A 119 8.77 -11.35 3.93
N GLY A 120 8.18 -10.47 4.74
CA GLY A 120 8.84 -9.23 5.19
C GLY A 120 8.45 -7.96 4.42
N ALA A 121 7.53 -8.07 3.44
CA ALA A 121 6.88 -6.91 2.85
C ALA A 121 5.89 -6.25 3.84
N ASN A 122 5.66 -4.94 3.70
CA ASN A 122 4.79 -4.18 4.59
C ASN A 122 3.31 -4.66 4.52
N GLU A 123 2.89 -5.18 3.36
CA GLU A 123 1.55 -5.72 3.10
C GLU A 123 1.33 -7.12 3.72
N GLY A 124 2.37 -7.73 4.28
CA GLY A 124 2.36 -9.10 4.80
C GLY A 124 2.93 -10.11 3.80
N PRO A 125 2.76 -11.42 4.05
CA PRO A 125 3.20 -12.47 3.14
C PRO A 125 2.55 -12.36 1.76
N ILE A 126 3.37 -12.38 0.70
CA ILE A 126 2.91 -12.33 -0.68
C ILE A 126 3.15 -13.69 -1.32
N VAL A 127 2.09 -14.32 -1.80
CA VAL A 127 2.15 -15.64 -2.45
C VAL A 127 1.82 -15.48 -3.93
N LEU A 128 2.70 -15.95 -4.80
CA LEU A 128 2.54 -15.91 -6.25
C LEU A 128 2.73 -17.28 -6.88
N GLU A 129 1.96 -17.52 -7.93
CA GLU A 129 2.10 -18.66 -8.83
C GLU A 129 2.85 -18.26 -10.12
N ASN A 130 3.15 -19.22 -11.00
CA ASN A 130 3.80 -18.91 -12.27
C ASN A 130 2.95 -17.96 -13.14
N ASN A 131 3.60 -17.04 -13.86
CA ASN A 131 3.00 -15.94 -14.62
C ASN A 131 2.14 -14.99 -13.79
N SER A 132 2.41 -14.88 -12.48
CA SER A 132 1.76 -13.93 -11.59
C SER A 132 2.69 -12.77 -11.22
N PHE A 133 2.09 -11.67 -10.78
CA PHE A 133 2.81 -10.48 -10.34
C PHE A 133 2.19 -9.94 -9.05
N ALA A 134 2.99 -9.27 -8.23
CA ALA A 134 2.52 -8.43 -7.13
C ALA A 134 3.44 -7.21 -6.96
N ALA A 135 2.84 -6.07 -6.61
CA ALA A 135 3.57 -4.89 -6.18
C ALA A 135 3.50 -4.77 -4.65
N PHE A 136 4.57 -4.28 -4.03
CA PHE A 136 4.72 -4.25 -2.58
C PHE A 136 5.66 -3.14 -2.11
N THR A 137 5.60 -2.83 -0.82
CA THR A 137 6.44 -1.81 -0.19
C THR A 137 7.34 -2.41 0.88
N VAL A 138 8.48 -1.77 1.07
CA VAL A 138 9.50 -2.17 2.05
C VAL A 138 9.91 -0.93 2.85
N GLY A 139 9.99 -1.08 4.18
CA GLY A 139 10.45 -0.01 5.06
C GLY A 139 9.52 1.22 5.07
N GLU A 140 10.07 2.40 5.36
CA GLU A 140 9.36 3.68 5.26
C GLU A 140 9.29 4.13 3.79
N ALA A 141 8.40 3.50 3.01
CA ALA A 141 8.15 3.86 1.62
C ALA A 141 7.09 4.97 1.52
N ASP A 142 7.40 6.05 0.78
CA ASP A 142 6.49 7.18 0.51
C ASP A 142 5.60 6.97 -0.74
N CYS A 143 5.57 5.74 -1.27
CA CYS A 143 4.88 5.39 -2.50
C CYS A 143 3.79 4.33 -2.26
N ILE A 144 2.69 4.43 -3.02
CA ILE A 144 1.56 3.51 -2.98
C ILE A 144 1.52 2.82 -4.35
N PRO A 145 1.92 1.53 -4.44
CA PRO A 145 1.84 0.78 -5.68
C PRO A 145 0.38 0.47 -6.04
N GLY A 146 -0.01 0.80 -7.26
CA GLY A 146 -1.33 0.47 -7.79
C GLY A 146 -1.46 0.89 -9.25
N CYS A 147 -2.64 0.76 -9.84
CA CYS A 147 -2.86 1.25 -11.20
C CYS A 147 -3.26 2.74 -11.15
N ALA A 148 -2.34 3.62 -11.53
CA ALA A 148 -2.58 5.06 -11.61
C ALA A 148 -3.23 5.50 -12.94
N ASP A 149 -3.55 4.56 -13.84
CA ASP A 149 -4.21 4.85 -15.12
C ASP A 149 -5.75 4.95 -14.97
N PRO A 150 -6.36 6.12 -15.17
CA PRO A 150 -7.81 6.31 -15.06
C PRO A 150 -8.64 5.50 -16.07
N ILE A 151 -8.03 4.96 -17.13
CA ILE A 151 -8.73 4.11 -18.11
C ILE A 151 -8.68 2.62 -17.77
N ALA A 152 -7.98 2.23 -16.69
CA ALA A 152 -7.94 0.86 -16.22
C ALA A 152 -9.09 0.56 -15.23
N CYS A 153 -9.57 -0.68 -15.26
CA CYS A 153 -10.67 -1.18 -14.45
C CYS A 153 -10.32 -1.28 -12.95
N ASN A 154 -9.05 -1.52 -12.63
CA ASN A 154 -8.51 -1.50 -11.27
C ASN A 154 -7.78 -0.20 -10.94
N TYR A 155 -8.20 0.93 -11.55
CA TYR A 155 -7.67 2.25 -11.24
C TYR A 155 -7.78 2.55 -9.74
N ASP A 156 -6.66 2.92 -9.14
CA ASP A 156 -6.56 3.36 -7.76
C ASP A 156 -6.06 4.82 -7.73
N SER A 157 -6.95 5.73 -7.32
CA SER A 157 -6.64 7.16 -7.20
C SER A 157 -5.60 7.50 -6.13
N SER A 158 -5.30 6.56 -5.23
CA SER A 158 -4.25 6.69 -4.22
C SER A 158 -2.90 6.16 -4.69
N ALA A 159 -2.84 5.44 -5.81
CA ALA A 159 -1.59 4.94 -6.37
C ALA A 159 -0.69 6.10 -6.79
N THR A 160 0.52 6.15 -6.24
CA THR A 160 1.54 7.17 -6.57
C THR A 160 2.57 6.65 -7.56
N VAL A 161 2.68 5.32 -7.72
CA VAL A 161 3.54 4.65 -8.70
C VAL A 161 2.78 3.51 -9.39
N ASN A 162 2.97 3.38 -10.71
CA ASN A 162 2.30 2.36 -11.51
C ASN A 162 2.94 0.98 -11.28
N GLY A 163 2.33 0.16 -10.42
CA GLY A 163 2.61 -1.27 -10.38
C GLY A 163 2.00 -1.91 -11.62
N SER A 164 2.80 -2.50 -12.52
CA SER A 164 2.31 -2.99 -13.82
C SER A 164 1.30 -4.15 -13.66
N GLY A 165 0.03 -3.78 -13.53
CA GLY A 165 -1.11 -4.69 -13.37
C GLY A 165 -2.44 -4.03 -13.67
N CYS A 166 -2.44 -2.96 -14.45
CA CYS A 166 -3.66 -2.30 -14.91
C CYS A 166 -4.48 -3.26 -15.77
N VAL A 167 -5.69 -3.58 -15.33
CA VAL A 167 -6.65 -4.43 -16.03
C VAL A 167 -7.45 -3.54 -16.98
N TYR A 168 -7.49 -3.87 -18.26
CA TYR A 168 -8.23 -3.10 -19.27
C TYR A 168 -9.43 -3.86 -19.87
N ASP A 169 -9.64 -5.11 -19.49
CA ASP A 169 -10.69 -6.00 -20.02
C ASP A 169 -11.97 -5.97 -19.17
N CYS A 170 -12.62 -4.80 -19.03
CA CYS A 170 -13.94 -4.67 -18.39
C CYS A 170 -15.00 -4.07 -19.33
N TYR A 171 -15.01 -4.57 -20.57
CA TYR A 171 -15.95 -4.20 -21.61
C TYR A 171 -17.29 -4.93 -21.43
N GLY A 172 -18.39 -4.19 -21.47
CA GLY A 172 -19.75 -4.74 -21.50
C GLY A 172 -20.80 -3.63 -21.36
N CYS A 173 -22.09 -3.97 -21.37
CA CYS A 173 -23.12 -2.92 -21.32
C CYS A 173 -23.21 -2.23 -19.94
N THR A 174 -22.98 -0.91 -19.90
CA THR A 174 -23.08 -0.08 -18.69
C THR A 174 -24.43 0.64 -18.52
N ASP A 175 -25.34 0.53 -19.49
CA ASP A 175 -26.66 1.14 -19.40
C ASP A 175 -27.62 0.27 -18.57
N SER A 176 -28.01 0.73 -17.38
CA SER A 176 -28.90 0.01 -16.46
C SER A 176 -30.31 -0.26 -16.99
N SER A 177 -30.68 0.29 -18.15
CA SER A 177 -31.94 0.03 -18.83
C SER A 177 -31.84 -1.02 -19.94
N ALA A 178 -30.63 -1.49 -20.26
CA ALA A 178 -30.41 -2.57 -21.23
C ALA A 178 -30.62 -3.95 -20.60
N CYS A 179 -31.03 -4.91 -21.44
CA CYS A 179 -31.32 -6.28 -21.02
C CYS A 179 -30.08 -7.09 -20.64
N ASN A 180 -28.91 -6.75 -21.18
CA ASN A 180 -27.61 -7.35 -20.89
C ASN A 180 -26.70 -6.43 -20.07
N PHE A 181 -27.29 -5.48 -19.32
CA PHE A 181 -26.55 -4.65 -18.38
C PHE A 181 -25.74 -5.51 -17.41
N ASN A 182 -24.47 -5.13 -17.20
CA ASN A 182 -23.61 -5.74 -16.20
C ASN A 182 -23.08 -4.62 -15.28
N SER A 183 -23.30 -4.76 -13.97
CA SER A 183 -22.83 -3.79 -12.98
C SER A 183 -21.34 -3.91 -12.66
N GLU A 184 -20.67 -4.97 -13.14
CA GLU A 184 -19.24 -5.24 -12.92
C GLU A 184 -18.34 -4.65 -14.01
N VAL A 185 -18.90 -4.09 -15.08
CA VAL A 185 -18.15 -3.47 -16.18
C VAL A 185 -18.17 -1.95 -16.06
N ALA A 186 -17.01 -1.32 -16.31
CA ALA A 186 -16.85 0.12 -16.19
C ALA A 186 -16.90 0.86 -17.54
N LEU A 187 -16.80 0.14 -18.66
CA LEU A 187 -16.69 0.70 -20.01
C LEU A 187 -17.67 0.04 -20.97
N ASP A 188 -18.56 0.86 -21.58
CA ASP A 188 -19.51 0.42 -22.60
C ASP A 188 -18.79 0.09 -23.91
N ASP A 189 -18.92 -1.16 -24.36
CA ASP A 189 -18.40 -1.64 -25.65
C ASP A 189 -19.43 -1.53 -26.79
N GLY A 190 -20.58 -0.92 -26.52
CA GLY A 190 -21.68 -0.81 -27.45
C GLY A 190 -22.48 -2.10 -27.60
N SER A 191 -22.25 -3.09 -26.72
CA SER A 191 -23.04 -4.34 -26.70
C SER A 191 -24.41 -4.19 -26.05
N CYS A 192 -24.80 -3.01 -25.56
CA CYS A 192 -26.11 -2.79 -24.94
C CYS A 192 -27.27 -3.16 -25.87
N VAL A 193 -28.09 -4.12 -25.42
CA VAL A 193 -29.28 -4.58 -26.14
C VAL A 193 -30.54 -4.19 -25.39
N TYR A 194 -31.50 -3.64 -26.11
CA TYR A 194 -32.81 -3.24 -25.61
C TYR A 194 -33.90 -4.11 -26.28
N GLY A 195 -34.71 -4.78 -25.47
CA GLY A 195 -35.89 -5.54 -25.89
C GLY A 195 -35.62 -6.91 -26.53
N LEU A 196 -34.98 -7.82 -25.79
CA LEU A 196 -34.88 -9.22 -26.20
C LEU A 196 -35.85 -10.10 -25.41
N ASN A 197 -36.46 -11.07 -26.10
CA ASN A 197 -37.16 -12.20 -25.49
C ASN A 197 -38.38 -11.78 -24.67
N GLU A 198 -39.13 -10.81 -25.17
CA GLU A 198 -40.28 -10.22 -24.49
C GLU A 198 -41.53 -11.10 -24.60
N THR A 199 -41.51 -12.10 -25.48
CA THR A 199 -42.58 -13.07 -25.67
C THR A 199 -42.04 -14.49 -25.68
N VAL A 200 -42.94 -15.45 -25.59
CA VAL A 200 -42.56 -16.86 -25.74
C VAL A 200 -42.01 -17.20 -27.14
N PHE A 201 -42.31 -16.40 -28.16
CA PHE A 201 -41.88 -16.66 -29.55
C PHE A 201 -40.46 -16.21 -29.86
N ASP A 202 -39.94 -15.27 -29.07
CA ASP A 202 -38.57 -14.76 -29.13
C ASP A 202 -37.78 -15.16 -27.88
N ALA A 203 -38.24 -16.15 -27.11
CA ALA A 203 -37.54 -16.68 -25.95
C ALA A 203 -36.05 -16.97 -26.24
N GLN A 204 -35.15 -16.53 -25.35
CA GLN A 204 -33.73 -16.76 -25.50
C GLN A 204 -33.43 -18.25 -25.41
N VAL A 205 -32.77 -18.82 -26.41
CA VAL A 205 -32.26 -20.18 -26.29
C VAL A 205 -31.07 -20.16 -25.33
N VAL A 206 -31.15 -20.95 -24.26
CA VAL A 206 -30.06 -21.11 -23.29
C VAL A 206 -29.58 -22.56 -23.29
N GLY A 207 -28.26 -22.72 -23.27
CA GLY A 207 -27.61 -24.02 -23.21
C GLY A 207 -27.82 -24.74 -21.88
N GLN A 208 -27.69 -26.06 -21.91
CA GLN A 208 -27.64 -26.86 -20.70
C GLN A 208 -26.29 -26.57 -20.01
N ASN A 209 -26.30 -26.25 -18.71
CA ASN A 209 -25.13 -25.78 -17.95
C ASN A 209 -24.69 -24.34 -18.25
N GLU A 210 -25.54 -23.55 -18.89
CA GLU A 210 -25.30 -22.11 -19.02
C GLU A 210 -25.97 -21.31 -17.89
N THR A 211 -25.40 -20.13 -17.65
CA THR A 211 -25.97 -19.13 -16.76
C THR A 211 -26.17 -17.84 -17.54
N VAL A 212 -27.36 -17.27 -17.43
CA VAL A 212 -27.72 -16.00 -18.05
C VAL A 212 -27.96 -14.94 -16.99
N VAL A 213 -27.54 -13.72 -17.28
CA VAL A 213 -27.86 -12.53 -16.49
C VAL A 213 -28.91 -11.76 -17.28
N GLY A 214 -29.95 -11.32 -16.59
CA GLY A 214 -31.05 -10.59 -17.21
C GLY A 214 -31.54 -9.44 -16.33
N ASN A 215 -32.22 -8.49 -16.96
CA ASN A 215 -32.77 -7.33 -16.31
C ASN A 215 -34.25 -7.16 -16.66
N THR A 216 -35.13 -7.36 -15.68
CA THR A 216 -36.59 -7.19 -15.88
C THR A 216 -37.00 -5.73 -16.16
N CYS A 217 -36.11 -4.75 -15.99
CA CYS A 217 -36.37 -3.34 -16.30
C CYS A 217 -36.52 -3.07 -17.81
N CYS A 218 -35.99 -3.95 -18.67
CA CYS A 218 -36.04 -3.77 -20.12
C CYS A 218 -37.27 -4.41 -20.79
N GLY A 219 -38.08 -5.18 -20.05
CA GLY A 219 -39.28 -5.82 -20.61
C GLY A 219 -40.34 -4.79 -21.00
N VAL A 220 -41.23 -5.14 -21.93
CA VAL A 220 -42.44 -4.36 -22.23
C VAL A 220 -43.61 -4.92 -21.42
N GLY A 221 -44.43 -4.05 -20.85
CA GLY A 221 -45.58 -4.49 -20.05
C GLY A 221 -46.64 -5.15 -20.94
N GLU A 222 -46.76 -6.48 -20.88
CA GLU A 222 -47.83 -7.25 -21.54
C GLU A 222 -48.92 -7.69 -20.54
N ASP A 223 -50.17 -7.80 -21.04
CA ASP A 223 -51.32 -8.35 -20.29
C ASP A 223 -51.26 -9.88 -20.32
N GLY A 224 -50.46 -10.48 -19.44
CA GLY A 224 -50.35 -11.94 -19.32
C GLY A 224 -51.03 -12.55 -18.09
N THR A 225 -51.13 -13.88 -18.06
CA THR A 225 -51.68 -14.63 -16.92
C THR A 225 -50.55 -15.20 -16.06
N ASP A 226 -50.29 -14.52 -14.94
CA ASP A 226 -49.36 -14.95 -13.88
C ASP A 226 -50.00 -15.99 -12.92
N CYS A 227 -49.16 -16.81 -12.29
CA CYS A 227 -49.48 -17.74 -11.21
C CYS A 227 -49.88 -17.09 -9.88
N VAL A 228 -49.51 -15.82 -9.63
CA VAL A 228 -49.75 -15.14 -8.33
C VAL A 228 -50.78 -14.01 -8.40
N SER A 229 -50.96 -13.35 -9.56
CA SER A 229 -52.05 -12.40 -9.81
C SER A 229 -52.43 -12.29 -11.29
N PRO A 230 -53.45 -13.02 -11.75
CA PRO A 230 -53.97 -12.89 -13.11
C PRO A 230 -54.51 -11.46 -13.35
N GLY A 231 -53.98 -10.77 -14.37
CA GLY A 231 -54.53 -9.48 -14.86
C GLY A 231 -53.85 -8.20 -14.34
N THR A 232 -52.65 -8.28 -13.78
CA THR A 232 -51.77 -7.10 -13.57
C THR A 232 -50.69 -7.05 -14.64
N PRO A 233 -50.39 -5.87 -15.23
CA PRO A 233 -49.29 -5.74 -16.17
C PRO A 233 -47.97 -6.05 -15.44
N TYR A 234 -47.17 -6.92 -16.05
CA TYR A 234 -45.85 -7.29 -15.55
C TYR A 234 -44.82 -7.13 -16.68
N TYR A 235 -43.57 -6.96 -16.30
CA TYR A 235 -42.43 -6.83 -17.20
C TYR A 235 -41.65 -8.12 -17.13
N ASP A 236 -41.45 -8.79 -18.26
CA ASP A 236 -40.92 -10.13 -18.32
C ASP A 236 -39.86 -10.36 -19.39
N LEU A 237 -39.13 -11.45 -19.20
CA LEU A 237 -38.16 -12.00 -20.12
C LEU A 237 -38.37 -13.51 -20.22
N TRP A 238 -38.30 -14.04 -21.43
CA TRP A 238 -38.50 -15.44 -21.74
C TRP A 238 -37.18 -16.13 -22.11
N TYR A 239 -36.97 -17.31 -21.54
CA TYR A 239 -35.84 -18.19 -21.84
C TYR A 239 -36.38 -19.57 -22.19
N VAL A 240 -35.69 -20.29 -23.07
CA VAL A 240 -36.06 -21.65 -23.46
C VAL A 240 -34.85 -22.57 -23.37
N VAL A 241 -35.06 -23.71 -22.70
CA VAL A 241 -34.08 -24.79 -22.61
C VAL A 241 -34.72 -26.05 -23.17
N ASN A 242 -34.05 -26.69 -24.14
CA ASN A 242 -34.46 -28.01 -24.60
C ASN A 242 -33.86 -29.07 -23.68
N SER A 243 -34.68 -30.02 -23.22
CA SER A 243 -34.23 -31.08 -22.33
C SER A 243 -33.32 -32.12 -22.98
N GLY A 244 -33.23 -32.21 -24.31
CA GLY A 244 -32.42 -33.23 -24.99
C GLY A 244 -32.67 -34.63 -24.42
N ASP A 245 -31.62 -35.33 -24.01
CA ASP A 245 -31.71 -36.65 -23.36
C ASP A 245 -31.49 -36.58 -21.84
N LEU A 246 -31.67 -35.40 -21.22
CA LEU A 246 -31.48 -35.21 -19.79
C LEU A 246 -32.48 -36.02 -18.94
N GLU A 247 -32.02 -36.50 -17.79
CA GLU A 247 -32.84 -37.15 -16.76
C GLU A 247 -33.36 -36.13 -15.74
N LEU A 248 -32.55 -35.12 -15.38
CA LEU A 248 -32.93 -34.01 -14.51
C LEU A 248 -32.47 -32.67 -15.11
N LEU A 249 -33.30 -31.64 -14.93
CA LEU A 249 -32.94 -30.25 -15.21
C LEU A 249 -33.11 -29.45 -13.91
N TYR A 250 -31.99 -29.01 -13.36
CA TYR A 250 -31.94 -28.09 -12.24
C TYR A 250 -31.98 -26.65 -12.77
N PHE A 251 -32.65 -25.78 -12.03
CA PHE A 251 -32.68 -24.36 -12.30
C PHE A 251 -32.42 -23.60 -11.00
N PHE A 252 -31.77 -22.45 -11.11
CA PHE A 252 -31.62 -21.51 -10.01
C PHE A 252 -31.79 -20.09 -10.52
N LEU A 253 -32.86 -19.43 -10.08
CA LEU A 253 -33.04 -17.99 -10.21
C LEU A 253 -32.46 -17.33 -8.96
N GLN A 254 -31.48 -16.47 -9.10
CA GLN A 254 -30.94 -15.65 -8.03
C GLN A 254 -31.32 -14.18 -8.29
N ASN A 255 -31.78 -13.50 -7.24
CA ASN A 255 -32.03 -12.07 -7.28
C ASN A 255 -30.77 -11.34 -6.83
N ILE A 256 -30.24 -10.47 -7.67
CA ILE A 256 -28.95 -9.80 -7.45
C ILE A 256 -29.13 -8.55 -6.58
N ASP A 257 -30.21 -7.78 -6.75
CA ASP A 257 -30.35 -6.47 -6.10
C ASP A 257 -31.35 -6.43 -4.93
N GLY A 258 -31.94 -7.58 -4.57
CA GLY A 258 -32.91 -7.66 -3.47
C GLY A 258 -34.27 -7.00 -3.76
N THR A 259 -34.61 -6.85 -5.04
CA THR A 259 -35.89 -6.31 -5.54
C THR A 259 -36.96 -7.40 -5.66
N ASN A 260 -38.11 -7.16 -6.31
CA ASN A 260 -39.15 -8.19 -6.49
C ASN A 260 -39.04 -8.84 -7.87
N VAL A 261 -38.23 -9.89 -8.00
CA VAL A 261 -38.20 -10.77 -9.19
C VAL A 261 -38.97 -12.05 -8.89
N SER A 262 -39.72 -12.54 -9.86
CA SER A 262 -40.49 -13.78 -9.81
C SER A 262 -40.22 -14.63 -11.05
N MET A 263 -40.60 -15.91 -11.03
CA MET A 263 -40.45 -16.77 -12.21
C MET A 263 -41.57 -17.79 -12.35
N THR A 264 -41.89 -18.11 -13.60
CA THR A 264 -42.85 -19.14 -13.97
C THR A 264 -42.23 -20.06 -15.02
N ILE A 265 -42.43 -21.36 -14.88
CA ILE A 265 -41.91 -22.36 -15.82
C ILE A 265 -43.10 -23.04 -16.51
N TYR A 266 -43.00 -23.12 -17.84
CA TYR A 266 -43.94 -23.76 -18.72
C TYR A 266 -43.29 -24.94 -19.45
N GLU A 267 -44.03 -26.03 -19.56
CA GLU A 267 -43.72 -27.18 -20.40
C GLU A 267 -44.47 -27.07 -21.74
N ASP A 268 -43.74 -27.15 -22.85
CA ASP A 268 -44.33 -27.31 -24.19
C ASP A 268 -44.49 -28.79 -24.51
N ALA A 269 -45.51 -29.41 -23.90
CA ALA A 269 -45.73 -30.86 -23.92
C ALA A 269 -45.96 -31.44 -25.33
N CYS A 270 -46.15 -30.59 -26.34
CA CYS A 270 -46.35 -30.97 -27.74
C CYS A 270 -45.21 -30.50 -28.67
N ASN A 271 -44.15 -29.90 -28.14
CA ASN A 271 -42.95 -29.44 -28.83
C ASN A 271 -43.25 -28.57 -30.07
N GLY A 272 -43.83 -27.40 -29.84
CA GLY A 272 -44.06 -26.36 -30.85
C GLY A 272 -45.50 -26.23 -31.32
N CYS A 273 -46.49 -26.84 -30.65
CA CYS A 273 -47.90 -26.65 -30.98
C CYS A 273 -48.55 -25.42 -30.29
N GLY A 274 -47.82 -24.76 -29.39
CA GLY A 274 -48.25 -23.52 -28.71
C GLY A 274 -49.13 -23.74 -27.47
N GLU A 275 -49.26 -24.97 -26.98
CA GLU A 275 -49.96 -25.28 -25.73
C GLU A 275 -48.95 -25.38 -24.57
N LEU A 276 -48.76 -24.25 -23.86
CA LEU A 276 -47.88 -24.16 -22.70
C LEU A 276 -48.61 -24.64 -21.44
N ASN A 277 -48.10 -25.71 -20.83
CA ASN A 277 -48.59 -26.20 -19.55
C ASN A 277 -47.74 -25.62 -18.41
N TYR A 278 -48.39 -24.90 -17.51
CA TYR A 278 -47.74 -24.39 -16.31
C TYR A 278 -47.33 -25.54 -15.38
N ILE A 279 -46.08 -25.52 -14.90
CA ILE A 279 -45.53 -26.58 -14.04
C ILE A 279 -44.90 -26.06 -12.73
N VAL A 280 -44.31 -24.86 -12.71
CA VAL A 280 -43.65 -24.30 -11.52
C VAL A 280 -43.88 -22.78 -11.42
N CYS A 281 -44.11 -22.29 -10.20
CA CYS A 281 -44.19 -20.87 -9.87
C CYS A 281 -43.26 -20.56 -8.69
N CYS A 282 -42.38 -19.60 -8.92
CA CYS A 282 -41.62 -18.89 -7.90
C CYS A 282 -42.29 -17.52 -7.72
N GLY A 283 -42.90 -17.27 -6.57
CA GLY A 283 -43.34 -15.92 -6.20
C GLY A 283 -42.14 -14.97 -6.02
N PRO A 284 -42.37 -13.73 -5.55
CA PRO A 284 -41.31 -12.75 -5.37
C PRO A 284 -40.18 -13.33 -4.50
N VAL A 285 -38.98 -13.45 -5.08
CA VAL A 285 -37.83 -14.04 -4.39
C VAL A 285 -36.91 -12.95 -3.84
N THR A 286 -36.62 -13.04 -2.55
CA THR A 286 -35.74 -12.07 -1.86
C THR A 286 -34.25 -12.41 -2.02
N PHE A 287 -33.91 -13.68 -2.23
CA PHE A 287 -32.53 -14.14 -2.42
C PHE A 287 -32.38 -15.13 -3.58
N GLY A 288 -33.36 -16.03 -3.78
CA GLY A 288 -33.41 -16.88 -4.98
C GLY A 288 -34.51 -17.95 -4.93
N CYS A 289 -34.78 -18.55 -6.08
CA CYS A 289 -35.63 -19.72 -6.29
C CYS A 289 -34.82 -20.83 -6.97
N GLN A 290 -34.61 -21.95 -6.28
CA GLN A 290 -33.97 -23.13 -6.87
C GLN A 290 -34.91 -24.33 -6.87
N GLY A 291 -34.75 -25.19 -7.86
CA GLY A 291 -35.48 -26.44 -7.94
C GLY A 291 -34.96 -27.33 -9.06
N ASN A 292 -35.56 -28.51 -9.18
CA ASN A 292 -35.42 -29.31 -10.38
C ASN A 292 -36.80 -29.64 -10.93
N ILE A 293 -36.92 -29.71 -12.25
CA ILE A 293 -38.17 -30.12 -12.88
C ILE A 293 -38.43 -31.62 -12.63
N GLY A 294 -37.38 -32.39 -12.30
CA GLY A 294 -37.43 -33.84 -12.11
C GLY A 294 -37.86 -34.40 -10.73
N SER A 295 -38.03 -33.58 -9.68
CA SER A 295 -38.41 -34.10 -8.34
C SER A 295 -39.90 -34.40 -8.17
N ASN A 296 -40.77 -33.68 -8.90
CA ASN A 296 -42.23 -33.83 -8.85
C ASN A 296 -42.90 -34.03 -10.22
N PHE A 297 -42.16 -33.83 -11.32
CA PHE A 297 -42.61 -34.06 -12.70
C PHE A 297 -41.56 -34.91 -13.44
N THR A 298 -41.98 -35.69 -14.42
CA THR A 298 -41.04 -36.45 -15.27
C THR A 298 -40.57 -35.54 -16.38
N LEU A 299 -39.26 -35.27 -16.46
CA LEU A 299 -38.68 -34.50 -17.57
C LEU A 299 -38.91 -35.29 -18.88
N LEU A 300 -39.60 -34.70 -19.84
CA LEU A 300 -39.83 -35.32 -21.14
C LEU A 300 -38.59 -35.12 -22.02
N PRO A 301 -38.10 -36.15 -22.73
CA PRO A 301 -36.94 -36.01 -23.61
C PRO A 301 -37.25 -35.10 -24.81
N ASN A 302 -36.24 -34.36 -25.25
CA ASN A 302 -36.22 -33.46 -26.41
C ASN A 302 -37.38 -32.43 -26.40
N THR A 303 -37.77 -31.98 -25.21
CA THR A 303 -38.92 -31.09 -24.98
C THR A 303 -38.44 -29.71 -24.56
N ASN A 304 -39.07 -28.67 -25.08
CA ASN A 304 -38.77 -27.28 -24.70
C ASN A 304 -39.45 -26.91 -23.38
N TYR A 305 -38.66 -26.38 -22.46
CA TYR A 305 -39.12 -25.79 -21.21
C TYR A 305 -38.87 -24.29 -21.26
N TYR A 306 -39.93 -23.51 -21.10
CA TYR A 306 -39.89 -22.05 -21.14
C TYR A 306 -39.90 -21.48 -19.73
N PHE A 307 -38.96 -20.58 -19.45
CA PHE A 307 -38.78 -19.89 -18.20
C PHE A 307 -39.13 -18.42 -18.42
N ASN A 308 -40.19 -17.97 -17.76
CA ASN A 308 -40.63 -16.58 -17.77
C ASN A 308 -40.19 -15.94 -16.46
N VAL A 309 -39.28 -14.98 -16.50
CA VAL A 309 -38.80 -14.23 -15.34
C VAL A 309 -39.43 -12.85 -15.38
N TRP A 310 -40.10 -12.42 -14.31
CA TRP A 310 -40.97 -11.26 -14.37
C TRP A 310 -41.04 -10.45 -13.06
N THR A 311 -41.51 -9.20 -13.18
CA THR A 311 -41.82 -8.31 -12.05
C THR A 311 -43.09 -7.49 -12.31
N THR A 312 -43.84 -7.17 -11.25
CA THR A 312 -44.99 -6.25 -11.30
C THR A 312 -44.63 -4.83 -10.85
N ASN A 313 -43.40 -4.61 -10.38
CA ASN A 313 -42.95 -3.31 -9.86
C ASN A 313 -41.87 -2.71 -10.77
N LEU A 314 -42.26 -1.89 -11.75
CA LEU A 314 -41.28 -1.23 -12.64
C LEU A 314 -40.29 -0.31 -11.89
N ALA A 315 -40.72 0.30 -10.79
CA ALA A 315 -39.86 1.18 -9.99
C ALA A 315 -38.83 0.40 -9.13
N GLY A 316 -39.01 -0.92 -9.02
CA GLY A 316 -38.10 -1.84 -8.37
C GLY A 316 -37.95 -3.11 -9.21
N CYS A 317 -37.76 -2.92 -10.51
CA CYS A 317 -37.37 -4.00 -11.42
C CYS A 317 -35.97 -4.48 -11.01
N GLY A 318 -35.74 -5.78 -11.17
CA GLY A 318 -34.58 -6.45 -10.60
C GLY A 318 -33.69 -7.10 -11.64
N HIS A 319 -32.39 -7.05 -11.36
CA HIS A 319 -31.38 -7.88 -11.99
C HIS A 319 -31.42 -9.28 -11.36
N PHE A 320 -31.29 -10.26 -12.23
CA PHE A 320 -31.29 -11.64 -11.83
C PHE A 320 -30.25 -12.43 -12.60
N GLN A 321 -29.86 -13.54 -11.99
CA GLN A 321 -29.07 -14.57 -12.61
C GLN A 321 -29.93 -15.83 -12.69
N LEU A 322 -30.00 -16.44 -13.86
CA LEU A 322 -30.72 -17.70 -14.09
C LEU A 322 -29.72 -18.75 -14.57
N SER A 323 -29.50 -19.76 -13.74
CA SER A 323 -28.59 -20.87 -14.04
C SER A 323 -29.38 -22.15 -14.32
N PHE A 324 -28.90 -22.92 -15.29
CA PHE A 324 -29.41 -24.23 -15.61
C PHE A 324 -28.33 -25.28 -15.35
N THR A 325 -28.71 -26.44 -14.84
CA THR A 325 -27.80 -27.59 -14.78
C THR A 325 -28.51 -28.84 -15.26
N GLY A 326 -28.05 -29.37 -16.38
CA GLY A 326 -28.55 -30.62 -16.95
C GLY A 326 -27.81 -31.80 -16.35
N VAL A 327 -28.55 -32.84 -15.97
CA VAL A 327 -28.00 -34.13 -15.54
C VAL A 327 -28.59 -35.20 -16.45
N GLY A 328 -27.74 -35.98 -17.08
CA GLY A 328 -28.15 -36.96 -18.10
C GLY A 328 -27.13 -38.08 -18.31
N PRO A 329 -27.33 -38.90 -19.36
CA PRO A 329 -26.38 -39.93 -19.76
C PRO A 329 -25.10 -39.30 -20.32
N GLY A 330 -23.93 -39.81 -19.92
CA GLY A 330 -22.62 -39.33 -20.40
C GLY A 330 -21.49 -40.19 -19.82
N CYS A 331 -20.23 -39.87 -20.12
CA CYS A 331 -19.13 -40.67 -19.59
C CYS A 331 -18.93 -40.43 -18.09
N THR A 332 -19.17 -41.44 -17.26
CA THR A 332 -19.05 -41.35 -15.79
C THR A 332 -17.66 -41.73 -15.24
N ASP A 333 -16.71 -42.05 -16.11
CA ASP A 333 -15.38 -42.50 -15.70
C ASP A 333 -14.39 -41.33 -15.66
N PRO A 334 -13.88 -40.90 -14.48
CA PRO A 334 -12.96 -39.77 -14.37
C PRO A 334 -11.60 -40.00 -15.03
N THR A 335 -11.32 -41.21 -15.50
CA THR A 335 -10.10 -41.55 -16.25
C THR A 335 -10.28 -41.48 -17.77
N ALA A 336 -11.51 -41.28 -18.26
CA ALA A 336 -11.79 -41.09 -19.67
C ALA A 336 -11.59 -39.63 -20.08
N CYS A 337 -11.17 -39.42 -21.33
CA CYS A 337 -10.92 -38.10 -21.89
C CYS A 337 -12.15 -37.20 -21.98
N ASN A 338 -13.33 -37.80 -22.17
CA ASN A 338 -14.60 -37.09 -22.27
C ASN A 338 -15.46 -37.31 -21.01
N PHE A 339 -14.80 -37.46 -19.84
CA PHE A 339 -15.50 -37.53 -18.55
C PHE A 339 -16.44 -36.34 -18.37
N ASP A 340 -17.69 -36.64 -18.08
CA ASP A 340 -18.73 -35.67 -17.77
C ASP A 340 -19.04 -35.75 -16.26
N LEU A 341 -18.70 -34.68 -15.54
CA LEU A 341 -18.92 -34.57 -14.10
C LEU A 341 -20.40 -34.60 -13.72
N TYR A 342 -21.29 -34.27 -14.65
CA TYR A 342 -22.73 -34.23 -14.43
C TYR A 342 -23.44 -35.50 -14.90
N ALA A 343 -22.73 -36.47 -15.48
CA ALA A 343 -23.32 -37.73 -15.90
C ALA A 343 -23.68 -38.64 -14.70
N THR A 344 -24.94 -39.04 -14.61
CA THR A 344 -25.42 -40.01 -13.59
C THR A 344 -25.46 -41.44 -14.10
N THR A 345 -25.55 -41.60 -15.42
CA THR A 345 -25.64 -42.90 -16.09
C THR A 345 -24.62 -42.96 -17.22
N ASN A 346 -23.78 -44.00 -17.23
CA ASN A 346 -22.81 -44.19 -18.31
C ASN A 346 -23.52 -44.62 -19.60
N ASP A 347 -23.43 -43.81 -20.65
CA ASP A 347 -24.06 -44.05 -21.96
C ASP A 347 -23.16 -44.81 -22.95
N GLY A 348 -21.96 -45.20 -22.50
CA GLY A 348 -20.96 -45.88 -23.31
C GLY A 348 -20.13 -44.95 -24.20
N SER A 349 -20.25 -43.62 -24.04
CA SER A 349 -19.48 -42.64 -24.81
C SER A 349 -18.02 -42.50 -24.36
N CYS A 350 -17.60 -43.12 -23.24
CA CYS A 350 -16.25 -42.95 -22.70
C CYS A 350 -15.13 -43.24 -23.72
N GLU A 351 -14.36 -42.22 -24.03
CA GLU A 351 -13.16 -42.27 -24.85
C GLU A 351 -11.94 -42.33 -23.94
N TYR A 352 -11.11 -43.36 -24.12
CA TYR A 352 -9.86 -43.48 -23.38
C TYR A 352 -8.69 -43.08 -24.28
N PRO A 353 -7.61 -42.52 -23.71
CA PRO A 353 -6.39 -42.29 -24.47
C PRO A 353 -5.82 -43.63 -24.95
N ASP A 354 -5.44 -43.69 -26.22
CA ASP A 354 -4.70 -44.84 -26.75
C ASP A 354 -3.20 -44.77 -26.37
N ALA A 355 -2.39 -45.70 -26.87
CA ALA A 355 -0.95 -45.74 -26.58
C ALA A 355 -0.17 -44.51 -27.08
N CYS A 356 -0.77 -43.68 -27.94
CA CYS A 356 -0.24 -42.40 -28.41
C CYS A 356 -0.78 -41.21 -27.60
N ASN A 357 -1.51 -41.47 -26.50
CA ASN A 357 -2.22 -40.48 -25.70
C ASN A 357 -3.29 -39.69 -26.48
N ILE A 358 -3.84 -40.28 -27.54
CA ILE A 358 -4.92 -39.69 -28.34
C ILE A 358 -6.26 -40.25 -27.86
N CYS A 359 -7.14 -39.37 -27.41
CA CYS A 359 -8.50 -39.71 -26.99
C CYS A 359 -9.32 -40.25 -28.16
N GLY A 360 -9.88 -41.46 -28.02
CA GLY A 360 -10.71 -42.09 -29.05
C GLY A 360 -9.94 -42.58 -30.29
N GLY A 361 -8.60 -42.62 -30.23
CA GLY A 361 -7.74 -43.04 -31.33
C GLY A 361 -7.81 -44.54 -31.67
N SER A 362 -7.56 -44.89 -32.94
CA SER A 362 -7.49 -46.29 -33.41
C SER A 362 -6.08 -46.88 -33.32
N GLY A 363 -5.23 -46.38 -32.42
CA GLY A 363 -3.77 -46.55 -32.34
C GLY A 363 -3.21 -47.81 -33.01
N THR A 364 -2.41 -47.63 -34.05
CA THR A 364 -1.64 -48.74 -34.63
C THR A 364 -0.20 -48.32 -34.89
N MET A 365 0.66 -48.72 -33.95
CA MET A 365 2.14 -48.64 -33.87
C MET A 365 2.71 -47.41 -33.15
N ALA A 366 2.78 -47.52 -31.83
CA ALA A 366 3.54 -46.64 -30.95
C ALA A 366 4.97 -47.21 -30.78
N GLY A 367 5.96 -46.32 -30.80
CA GLY A 367 7.39 -46.66 -30.70
C GLY A 367 8.24 -45.41 -30.96
N CYS A 368 9.55 -45.50 -30.82
CA CYS A 368 10.41 -44.34 -31.02
C CYS A 368 10.35 -43.83 -32.47
N THR A 369 9.95 -42.58 -32.66
CA THR A 369 9.85 -41.95 -33.99
C THR A 369 11.09 -41.16 -34.38
N ASP A 370 12.03 -40.94 -33.46
CA ASP A 370 13.27 -40.24 -33.72
C ASP A 370 14.27 -41.14 -34.44
N GLY A 371 14.58 -40.81 -35.70
CA GLY A 371 15.55 -41.51 -36.53
C GLY A 371 17.01 -41.46 -36.02
N GLN A 372 17.29 -40.74 -34.94
CA GLN A 372 18.60 -40.69 -34.27
C GLN A 372 18.67 -41.57 -33.01
N ALA A 373 17.56 -42.14 -32.55
CA ALA A 373 17.54 -43.03 -31.39
C ALA A 373 18.01 -44.45 -31.74
N CYS A 374 18.57 -45.15 -30.76
CA CYS A 374 19.07 -46.52 -30.91
C CYS A 374 17.96 -47.52 -31.20
N ASN A 375 16.75 -47.27 -30.72
CA ASN A 375 15.56 -48.09 -30.90
C ASN A 375 14.53 -47.47 -31.84
N TYR A 376 14.97 -46.62 -32.77
CA TYR A 376 14.10 -46.04 -33.81
C TYR A 376 13.28 -47.13 -34.52
N ASP A 377 11.95 -46.97 -34.51
CA ASP A 377 11.03 -47.84 -35.22
C ASP A 377 10.42 -47.12 -36.43
N SER A 378 10.86 -47.50 -37.63
CA SER A 378 10.34 -46.96 -38.89
C SER A 378 8.86 -47.24 -39.15
N LEU A 379 8.22 -48.11 -38.36
CA LEU A 379 6.79 -48.42 -38.43
C LEU A 379 5.96 -47.66 -37.39
N ALA A 380 6.61 -46.99 -36.43
CA ALA A 380 5.92 -46.16 -35.45
C ALA A 380 5.37 -44.88 -36.10
N ASN A 381 4.11 -44.55 -35.80
CA ASN A 381 3.45 -43.34 -36.28
C ASN A 381 3.16 -42.32 -35.17
N CYS A 382 3.50 -42.66 -33.93
CA CYS A 382 3.44 -41.80 -32.77
C CYS A 382 4.55 -42.20 -31.79
N ASP A 383 5.15 -41.21 -31.14
CA ASP A 383 6.21 -41.42 -30.17
C ASP A 383 5.61 -41.79 -28.81
N ASP A 384 5.99 -42.94 -28.26
CA ASP A 384 5.58 -43.41 -26.93
C ASP A 384 6.58 -43.03 -25.82
N GLY A 385 7.56 -42.19 -26.14
CA GLY A 385 8.63 -41.83 -25.22
C GLY A 385 9.64 -42.95 -25.00
N SER A 386 9.59 -44.05 -25.78
CA SER A 386 10.55 -45.14 -25.67
C SER A 386 11.91 -44.84 -26.28
N CYS A 387 12.10 -43.69 -26.97
CA CYS A 387 13.38 -43.34 -27.59
C CYS A 387 14.54 -43.37 -26.60
N GLU A 388 15.49 -44.26 -26.84
CA GLU A 388 16.71 -44.38 -26.05
C GLU A 388 17.95 -44.14 -26.91
N TYR A 389 18.95 -43.52 -26.30
CA TYR A 389 20.14 -43.04 -27.00
C TYR A 389 21.43 -43.64 -26.45
N THR A 390 21.35 -44.58 -25.50
CA THR A 390 22.53 -45.05 -24.75
C THR A 390 23.01 -46.42 -25.19
N SER A 391 22.13 -47.33 -25.62
CA SER A 391 22.55 -48.70 -25.99
C SER A 391 23.45 -48.80 -27.22
N CYS A 392 23.42 -47.79 -28.09
CA CYS A 392 24.27 -47.68 -29.28
C CYS A 392 25.22 -46.48 -29.22
N ALA A 393 25.34 -45.86 -28.03
CA ALA A 393 26.30 -44.82 -27.74
C ALA A 393 27.64 -45.43 -27.32
N GLY A 394 28.71 -44.94 -27.93
CA GLY A 394 30.06 -45.37 -27.65
C GLY A 394 31.07 -44.50 -28.39
N CYS A 395 32.35 -44.79 -28.22
CA CYS A 395 33.37 -43.99 -28.88
C CYS A 395 33.49 -44.38 -30.36
N THR A 396 32.93 -43.57 -31.26
CA THR A 396 33.04 -43.81 -32.71
C THR A 396 34.31 -43.22 -33.34
N ASP A 397 35.21 -42.60 -32.55
CA ASP A 397 36.48 -42.07 -33.05
C ASP A 397 37.53 -43.17 -33.13
N ALA A 398 37.94 -43.52 -34.35
CA ALA A 398 38.93 -44.56 -34.63
C ALA A 398 40.33 -44.27 -34.06
N ASN A 399 40.59 -43.05 -33.56
CA ASN A 399 41.84 -42.69 -32.89
C ASN A 399 41.79 -42.86 -31.37
N ALA A 400 40.63 -43.18 -30.79
CA ALA A 400 40.50 -43.50 -29.39
C ALA A 400 40.92 -44.96 -29.11
N CYS A 401 41.56 -45.18 -27.96
CA CYS A 401 41.89 -46.50 -27.44
C CYS A 401 40.65 -47.32 -27.06
N SER A 402 39.52 -46.68 -26.78
CA SER A 402 38.22 -47.33 -26.53
C SER A 402 37.26 -47.26 -27.72
N TYR A 403 37.78 -47.09 -28.94
CA TYR A 403 36.98 -47.09 -30.16
C TYR A 403 36.08 -48.33 -30.25
N ASP A 404 34.78 -48.10 -30.39
CA ASP A 404 33.75 -49.11 -30.62
C ASP A 404 33.20 -48.99 -32.05
N PRO A 405 33.49 -49.97 -32.94
CA PRO A 405 32.97 -49.98 -34.31
C PRO A 405 31.47 -50.31 -34.41
N GLU A 406 30.81 -50.76 -33.34
CA GLU A 406 29.37 -51.06 -33.31
C GLU A 406 28.54 -49.88 -32.79
N ALA A 407 29.17 -48.85 -32.21
CA ALA A 407 28.50 -47.62 -31.79
C ALA A 407 28.06 -46.78 -33.00
N THR A 408 26.82 -46.28 -32.96
CA THR A 408 26.25 -45.41 -34.00
C THR A 408 26.00 -43.99 -33.50
N ILE A 409 26.06 -43.77 -32.18
CA ILE A 409 25.99 -42.47 -31.53
C ILE A 409 27.35 -42.18 -30.87
N PHE A 410 27.95 -41.03 -31.17
CA PHE A 410 29.24 -40.64 -30.60
C PHE A 410 29.07 -40.14 -29.15
N ASP A 411 29.59 -40.92 -28.20
CA ASP A 411 29.70 -40.51 -26.80
C ASP A 411 31.14 -40.20 -26.43
N VAL A 412 31.41 -38.91 -26.25
CA VAL A 412 32.74 -38.41 -25.88
C VAL A 412 33.20 -38.92 -24.50
N LEU A 413 32.28 -39.25 -23.60
CA LEU A 413 32.61 -39.74 -22.25
C LEU A 413 33.05 -41.20 -22.25
N GLN A 414 32.76 -41.95 -23.31
CA GLN A 414 33.23 -43.33 -23.49
C GLN A 414 34.53 -43.40 -24.32
N CYS A 415 35.04 -42.26 -24.80
CA CYS A 415 36.31 -42.19 -25.52
C CYS A 415 37.50 -42.04 -24.56
N ILE A 416 38.44 -42.98 -24.64
CA ILE A 416 39.73 -42.96 -23.99
C ILE A 416 40.78 -42.70 -25.07
N TYR A 417 41.58 -41.66 -24.92
CA TYR A 417 42.63 -41.28 -25.84
C TYR A 417 44.03 -41.51 -25.24
N PRO A 418 45.06 -41.61 -26.10
CA PRO A 418 46.44 -41.50 -25.64
C PRO A 418 46.66 -40.19 -24.86
N GLY A 419 47.14 -40.31 -23.61
CA GLY A 419 47.31 -39.22 -22.65
C GLY A 419 46.27 -39.19 -21.54
N ASP A 420 45.19 -39.98 -21.64
CA ASP A 420 44.17 -40.04 -20.59
C ASP A 420 44.69 -40.81 -19.37
N PRO A 421 44.30 -40.40 -18.15
CA PRO A 421 44.72 -41.06 -16.93
C PRO A 421 44.14 -42.48 -16.83
N CYS A 422 44.92 -43.39 -16.26
CA CYS A 422 44.55 -44.78 -16.04
C CYS A 422 45.23 -45.30 -14.75
N ASP A 423 45.02 -46.58 -14.43
CA ASP A 423 45.68 -47.28 -13.32
C ASP A 423 46.05 -48.68 -13.81
N ASP A 424 47.36 -48.97 -13.90
CA ASP A 424 47.87 -50.27 -14.32
C ASP A 424 48.03 -51.26 -13.15
N GLY A 425 47.70 -50.83 -11.92
CA GLY A 425 47.79 -51.59 -10.70
C GLY A 425 49.21 -51.79 -10.16
N ASN A 426 50.21 -51.09 -10.71
CA ASN A 426 51.58 -51.13 -10.24
C ASN A 426 51.81 -50.10 -9.11
N PRO A 427 52.07 -50.54 -7.86
CA PRO A 427 52.24 -49.63 -6.73
C PRO A 427 53.55 -48.83 -6.74
N ASP A 428 54.50 -49.17 -7.63
CA ASP A 428 55.80 -48.51 -7.73
C ASP A 428 55.81 -47.37 -8.78
N THR A 429 54.69 -47.16 -9.48
CA THR A 429 54.50 -46.09 -10.46
C THR A 429 53.36 -45.17 -10.07
N MET A 430 53.39 -43.94 -10.59
CA MET A 430 52.32 -42.97 -10.44
C MET A 430 52.09 -42.21 -11.76
N GLN A 431 50.94 -41.55 -11.85
CA GLN A 431 50.49 -40.83 -13.04
C GLN A 431 50.40 -41.73 -14.27
N ASP A 432 49.76 -42.90 -14.12
CA ASP A 432 49.62 -43.82 -15.24
C ASP A 432 48.74 -43.19 -16.32
N MET A 433 49.23 -43.23 -17.55
CA MET A 433 48.52 -42.67 -18.70
C MET A 433 48.46 -43.69 -19.84
N TRP A 434 47.37 -43.63 -20.59
CA TRP A 434 47.25 -44.39 -21.84
C TRP A 434 48.29 -43.90 -22.84
N THR A 435 49.16 -44.80 -23.28
CA THR A 435 50.19 -44.51 -24.28
C THR A 435 49.59 -44.44 -25.68
N ALA A 436 50.36 -43.95 -26.66
CA ALA A 436 50.00 -44.02 -28.08
C ALA A 436 49.82 -45.46 -28.62
N ALA A 437 50.27 -46.46 -27.85
CA ALA A 437 50.04 -47.88 -28.13
C ALA A 437 48.80 -48.44 -27.40
N CYS A 438 48.02 -47.60 -26.73
CA CYS A 438 46.85 -47.97 -25.93
C CYS A 438 47.18 -48.99 -24.83
N ASN A 439 48.29 -48.78 -24.13
CA ASN A 439 48.61 -49.45 -22.87
C ASN A 439 48.67 -48.41 -21.75
N CYS A 440 48.18 -48.76 -20.57
CA CYS A 440 48.35 -47.95 -19.38
C CYS A 440 49.77 -48.15 -18.83
N GLU A 441 50.55 -47.07 -18.72
CA GLU A 441 51.93 -47.12 -18.19
C GLU A 441 52.19 -45.92 -17.27
N GLY A 442 52.81 -46.16 -16.11
CA GLY A 442 53.14 -45.15 -15.10
C GLY A 442 54.60 -44.71 -15.02
N THR A 443 54.84 -43.62 -14.30
CA THR A 443 56.19 -43.08 -14.03
C THR A 443 56.74 -43.57 -12.68
N PRO A 444 58.04 -43.94 -12.57
CA PRO A 444 58.60 -44.48 -11.32
C PRO A 444 58.58 -43.47 -10.16
N ILE A 445 58.20 -43.91 -8.95
CA ILE A 445 58.15 -43.05 -7.75
C ILE A 445 59.57 -42.78 -7.17
N VAL A 446 59.91 -41.50 -7.01
CA VAL A 446 61.13 -40.96 -6.36
C VAL A 446 60.69 -40.05 -5.21
N VAL A 447 61.05 -40.43 -3.98
CA VAL A 447 60.60 -39.75 -2.75
C VAL A 447 61.54 -38.61 -2.32
N GLY A 448 60.97 -37.50 -1.86
CA GLY A 448 61.67 -36.34 -1.31
C GLY A 448 60.77 -35.10 -1.31
N CYS A 449 61.23 -33.96 -0.80
CA CYS A 449 60.39 -32.76 -0.81
C CYS A 449 60.13 -32.27 -2.25
N THR A 450 58.88 -32.37 -2.70
CA THR A 450 58.46 -32.00 -4.06
C THR A 450 58.03 -30.53 -4.20
N ILE A 451 57.97 -29.80 -3.09
CA ILE A 451 57.46 -28.43 -3.05
C ILE A 451 58.61 -27.47 -3.36
N GLU A 452 58.59 -26.88 -4.56
CA GLU A 452 59.63 -25.95 -5.05
C GLU A 452 59.89 -24.77 -4.10
N GLY A 453 58.88 -24.39 -3.32
CA GLY A 453 58.98 -23.33 -2.30
C GLY A 453 59.50 -23.77 -0.93
N ALA A 454 59.86 -25.03 -0.71
CA ALA A 454 60.44 -25.49 0.55
C ALA A 454 61.96 -25.32 0.55
N CYS A 455 62.54 -25.06 1.72
CA CYS A 455 63.98 -24.82 1.88
C CYS A 455 64.85 -26.04 1.52
N ASN A 456 64.26 -27.24 1.53
CA ASN A 456 64.91 -28.50 1.21
C ASN A 456 64.30 -29.21 -0.01
N TYR A 457 63.72 -28.45 -0.94
CA TYR A 457 63.21 -28.96 -2.22
C TYR A 457 64.24 -29.85 -2.96
N ASP A 458 63.80 -31.03 -3.40
CA ASP A 458 64.58 -31.93 -4.27
C ASP A 458 63.97 -31.94 -5.69
N PRO A 459 64.68 -31.40 -6.70
CA PRO A 459 64.20 -31.37 -8.09
C PRO A 459 64.05 -32.75 -8.75
N ASN A 460 64.49 -33.83 -8.10
CA ASN A 460 64.33 -35.20 -8.62
C ASN A 460 63.19 -35.96 -7.94
N ALA A 461 62.57 -35.42 -6.89
CA ALA A 461 61.44 -36.03 -6.22
C ALA A 461 60.16 -35.84 -7.04
N ASN A 462 59.37 -36.89 -7.18
CA ASN A 462 58.02 -36.83 -7.76
C ASN A 462 56.93 -37.34 -6.79
N ALA A 463 57.31 -37.75 -5.58
CA ALA A 463 56.40 -38.02 -4.47
C ALA A 463 56.93 -37.40 -3.17
N ASP A 464 56.09 -36.63 -2.47
CA ASP A 464 56.45 -36.01 -1.20
C ASP A 464 56.49 -37.04 -0.06
N ASP A 465 57.60 -37.09 0.69
CA ASP A 465 57.76 -37.94 1.87
C ASP A 465 57.49 -37.20 3.19
N GLY A 466 57.01 -35.95 3.10
CA GLY A 466 56.75 -35.09 4.25
C GLY A 466 58.01 -34.47 4.85
N SER A 467 59.14 -34.53 4.14
CA SER A 467 60.39 -33.91 4.59
C SER A 467 60.46 -32.40 4.36
N CYS A 468 59.50 -31.79 3.65
CA CYS A 468 59.52 -30.35 3.35
C CYS A 468 59.57 -29.46 4.60
N GLU A 469 60.57 -28.58 4.67
CA GLU A 469 60.73 -27.57 5.72
C GLU A 469 60.77 -26.15 5.14
N TYR A 470 60.22 -25.19 5.87
CA TYR A 470 59.98 -23.83 5.37
C TYR A 470 60.64 -22.74 6.20
N THR A 471 61.33 -23.11 7.28
CA THR A 471 61.73 -22.15 8.31
C THR A 471 63.20 -21.73 8.18
N SER A 472 64.05 -22.57 7.60
CA SER A 472 65.49 -22.32 7.55
C SER A 472 65.92 -21.25 6.53
N CYS A 473 65.04 -20.90 5.60
CA CYS A 473 65.25 -19.91 4.54
C CYS A 473 64.17 -18.82 4.53
N ALA A 474 63.43 -18.67 5.64
CA ALA A 474 62.39 -17.67 5.82
C ALA A 474 62.93 -16.39 6.46
N GLY A 475 62.53 -15.23 5.94
CA GLY A 475 62.93 -13.89 6.37
C GLY A 475 62.36 -12.84 5.42
N CYS A 476 62.65 -11.56 5.62
CA CYS A 476 62.12 -10.53 4.72
C CYS A 476 62.80 -10.57 3.34
N THR A 477 62.04 -10.91 2.28
CA THR A 477 62.56 -11.04 0.90
C THR A 477 62.43 -9.76 0.05
N ASP A 478 61.76 -8.73 0.58
CA ASP A 478 61.53 -7.47 -0.13
C ASP A 478 62.76 -6.56 -0.03
N TYR A 479 63.40 -6.25 -1.16
CA TYR A 479 64.61 -5.42 -1.20
C TYR A 479 64.35 -3.95 -0.83
N GLU A 480 63.09 -3.49 -0.84
CA GLU A 480 62.67 -2.15 -0.44
C GLU A 480 62.31 -2.07 1.05
N ALA A 481 62.16 -3.21 1.72
CA ALA A 481 61.96 -3.25 3.16
C ALA A 481 63.26 -2.90 3.91
N CYS A 482 63.10 -2.16 5.00
CA CYS A 482 64.19 -1.67 5.82
C CYS A 482 64.88 -2.78 6.65
N ASN A 483 64.26 -3.96 6.77
CA ASN A 483 64.82 -5.16 7.39
C ASN A 483 64.99 -6.32 6.40
N TYR A 484 65.14 -6.02 5.10
CA TYR A 484 65.45 -7.01 4.07
C TYR A 484 66.59 -7.97 4.48
N ASP A 485 66.36 -9.28 4.31
CA ASP A 485 67.35 -10.33 4.49
C ASP A 485 67.70 -10.98 3.15
N SER A 486 68.93 -10.73 2.69
CA SER A 486 69.46 -11.29 1.44
C SER A 486 69.65 -12.82 1.44
N ALA A 487 69.54 -13.49 2.59
CA ALA A 487 69.61 -14.95 2.70
C ALA A 487 68.22 -15.62 2.68
N ALA A 488 67.14 -14.85 2.79
CA ALA A 488 65.78 -15.36 2.74
C ALA A 488 65.35 -15.63 1.29
N THR A 489 64.73 -16.80 1.07
CA THR A 489 64.05 -17.15 -0.19
C THR A 489 62.55 -17.30 -0.01
N ILE A 490 62.08 -17.36 1.24
CA ILE A 490 60.66 -17.40 1.63
C ILE A 490 60.38 -16.16 2.48
N SER A 491 59.32 -15.40 2.18
CA SER A 491 58.88 -14.29 3.05
C SER A 491 58.26 -14.87 4.32
N ASP A 492 58.71 -14.43 5.49
CA ASP A 492 58.10 -14.74 6.80
C ASP A 492 57.16 -13.63 7.31
N ASP A 493 56.77 -12.73 6.40
CA ASP A 493 55.98 -11.51 6.68
C ASP A 493 56.63 -10.57 7.70
N SER A 494 57.94 -10.73 7.96
CA SER A 494 58.66 -9.82 8.86
C SER A 494 59.01 -8.48 8.22
N CYS A 495 58.74 -8.26 6.93
CA CYS A 495 59.15 -7.04 6.22
C CYS A 495 58.56 -5.75 6.82
N LEU A 496 59.45 -4.82 7.17
CA LEU A 496 59.15 -3.51 7.75
C LEU A 496 59.52 -2.43 6.74
N PHE A 497 58.58 -1.54 6.46
CA PHE A 497 58.78 -0.41 5.55
C PHE A 497 58.88 0.91 6.32
N LEU A 498 59.42 1.95 5.69
CA LEU A 498 59.39 3.29 6.27
C LEU A 498 57.94 3.79 6.33
N ASP A 499 57.52 4.32 7.47
CA ASP A 499 56.26 5.03 7.59
C ASP A 499 56.35 6.44 6.97
N GLY A 500 55.23 7.17 6.96
CA GLY A 500 55.18 8.53 6.40
C GLY A 500 56.07 9.54 7.13
N CYS A 501 56.58 9.18 8.31
CA CYS A 501 57.54 9.95 9.11
C CYS A 501 58.98 9.45 9.00
N GLY A 502 59.26 8.48 8.11
CA GLY A 502 60.59 7.95 7.84
C GLY A 502 61.11 6.96 8.88
N VAL A 503 60.22 6.32 9.65
CA VAL A 503 60.58 5.31 10.66
C VAL A 503 60.27 3.90 10.16
N CYS A 504 61.26 3.02 10.17
CA CYS A 504 61.11 1.61 9.81
C CYS A 504 60.17 0.88 10.78
N GLY A 505 59.06 0.34 10.26
CA GLY A 505 58.04 -0.36 11.05
C GLY A 505 57.20 0.56 11.95
N GLY A 506 57.23 1.88 11.71
CA GLY A 506 56.42 2.85 12.43
C GLY A 506 54.98 2.92 11.91
N GLY A 507 54.08 3.50 12.72
CA GLY A 507 52.69 3.79 12.34
C GLY A 507 52.41 5.28 12.19
N GLY A 508 53.46 6.11 12.12
CA GLY A 508 53.36 7.56 12.07
C GLY A 508 52.99 8.05 10.67
N PHE A 509 51.97 8.90 10.61
CA PHE A 509 51.60 9.64 9.40
C PHE A 509 51.83 11.15 9.61
N PRO A 510 52.27 11.89 8.56
CA PRO A 510 52.39 13.35 8.62
C PRO A 510 51.01 14.00 8.71
N ASP A 511 50.81 14.84 9.72
CA ASP A 511 49.58 15.64 9.89
C ASP A 511 49.87 16.87 10.77
N CYS A 512 48.89 17.75 10.97
CA CYS A 512 49.07 18.96 11.76
C CYS A 512 49.19 18.65 13.27
N THR A 513 50.32 19.01 13.88
CA THR A 513 50.56 18.85 15.32
C THR A 513 50.46 20.16 16.11
N ASP A 514 49.97 21.25 15.49
CA ASP A 514 49.81 22.54 16.15
C ASP A 514 48.43 22.64 16.81
N GLU A 515 48.39 22.73 18.14
CA GLU A 515 47.15 22.79 18.95
C GLU A 515 46.27 24.03 18.63
N LEU A 516 46.82 25.03 17.93
CA LEU A 516 46.08 26.22 17.50
C LEU A 516 45.41 26.08 16.12
N ALA A 517 45.66 24.98 15.41
CA ALA A 517 45.05 24.69 14.12
C ALA A 517 43.79 23.84 14.29
N CYS A 518 42.80 24.07 13.43
CA CYS A 518 41.51 23.38 13.46
C CYS A 518 41.58 21.90 13.11
N ASN A 519 42.57 21.51 12.29
CA ASN A 519 42.86 20.12 11.97
C ASN A 519 44.02 19.57 12.81
N TYR A 520 44.22 20.09 14.02
CA TYR A 520 45.17 19.53 14.98
C TYR A 520 44.87 18.04 15.24
N ASN A 521 45.88 17.20 15.05
CA ASN A 521 45.81 15.78 15.29
C ASN A 521 46.85 15.34 16.33
N PRO A 522 46.43 15.01 17.57
CA PRO A 522 47.33 14.57 18.63
C PRO A 522 47.96 13.20 18.37
N ASN A 523 47.49 12.45 17.37
CA ASN A 523 48.00 11.13 16.99
C ASN A 523 49.00 11.19 15.81
N ALA A 524 49.29 12.37 15.27
CA ALA A 524 50.23 12.53 14.17
C ALA A 524 51.67 12.25 14.63
N GLY A 525 52.41 11.46 13.83
CA GLY A 525 53.77 11.02 14.19
C GLY A 525 54.86 12.07 13.92
N CYS A 526 54.56 13.05 13.06
CA CYS A 526 55.46 14.14 12.67
C CYS A 526 54.67 15.28 12.02
N THR A 527 55.15 16.52 12.16
CA THR A 527 54.50 17.73 11.60
C THR A 527 54.88 17.95 10.13
N ASP A 528 53.89 18.25 9.28
CA ASP A 528 54.12 18.88 7.97
C ASP A 528 53.66 20.35 8.00
N ASN A 529 54.59 21.28 7.79
CA ASN A 529 54.39 22.73 7.92
C ASN A 529 53.42 23.34 6.86
N GLY A 530 52.88 22.53 5.96
CA GLY A 530 51.90 22.94 4.95
C GLY A 530 50.47 22.44 5.18
N LEU A 531 50.23 21.60 6.20
CA LEU A 531 48.93 20.95 6.41
C LEU A 531 48.06 21.60 7.50
N CYS A 532 48.60 22.49 8.32
CA CYS A 532 47.83 23.14 9.39
C CYS A 532 46.87 24.22 8.86
N VAL A 533 45.61 24.13 9.28
CA VAL A 533 44.52 25.05 8.93
C VAL A 533 44.15 25.89 10.15
N TYR A 534 44.17 27.22 10.05
CA TYR A 534 43.86 28.13 11.15
C TYR A 534 42.46 28.78 11.03
N PRO A 535 41.80 29.14 12.16
CA PRO A 535 40.48 29.77 12.15
C PRO A 535 40.48 31.16 11.51
N ASP A 536 39.43 31.48 10.74
CA ASP A 536 39.16 32.80 10.17
C ASP A 536 37.65 33.09 10.14
N CYS A 537 37.23 34.33 9.87
CA CYS A 537 35.81 34.71 9.86
C CYS A 537 35.06 34.10 8.66
N ASN A 538 34.00 33.33 8.92
CA ASN A 538 33.19 32.67 7.88
C ASN A 538 31.76 33.22 7.76
N ASP A 539 31.45 34.34 8.41
CA ASP A 539 30.14 34.97 8.29
C ASP A 539 30.11 35.96 7.10
N PRO A 540 29.32 35.73 6.03
CA PRO A 540 29.20 36.63 4.90
C PRO A 540 28.68 38.04 5.24
N ALA A 541 28.07 38.22 6.41
CA ALA A 541 27.60 39.52 6.90
C ALA A 541 28.70 40.34 7.58
N ALA A 542 29.86 39.74 7.85
CA ALA A 542 31.01 40.42 8.45
C ALA A 542 31.90 41.07 7.39
N CYS A 543 32.54 42.18 7.76
CA CYS A 543 33.36 42.97 6.85
C CYS A 543 34.72 42.32 6.55
N ASN A 544 35.20 41.45 7.44
CA ASN A 544 36.40 40.64 7.28
C ASN A 544 36.10 39.18 6.87
N TYR A 545 34.92 38.94 6.29
CA TYR A 545 34.53 37.63 5.78
C TYR A 545 35.52 37.08 4.76
N VAL A 546 35.94 35.83 4.96
CA VAL A 546 36.72 35.06 3.98
C VAL A 546 35.85 33.92 3.42
N PRO A 547 35.48 33.94 2.12
CA PRO A 547 34.53 32.99 1.52
C PRO A 547 34.92 31.50 1.53
N ALA A 548 36.09 31.18 2.07
CA ALA A 548 36.63 29.84 2.16
C ALA A 548 37.50 29.68 3.43
N ALA A 549 37.11 30.31 4.54
CA ALA A 549 37.74 30.05 5.84
C ALA A 549 37.62 28.54 6.13
N ALA A 550 38.74 27.83 6.10
CA ALA A 550 38.74 26.37 6.16
C ALA A 550 38.29 25.83 7.55
N CYS A 551 38.24 26.70 8.56
CA CYS A 551 37.40 26.57 9.74
C CYS A 551 36.93 27.98 10.17
N GLY A 552 35.62 28.18 10.26
CA GLY A 552 35.01 29.46 10.64
C GLY A 552 34.99 29.67 12.15
N ASP A 553 35.41 30.84 12.61
CA ASP A 553 35.16 31.31 13.97
C ASP A 553 34.51 32.69 13.94
N ASP A 554 33.20 32.73 14.20
CA ASP A 554 32.40 33.95 14.15
C ASP A 554 32.74 34.94 15.29
N SER A 555 33.52 34.51 16.29
CA SER A 555 34.04 35.42 17.32
C SER A 555 35.16 36.34 16.82
N LEU A 556 35.72 36.04 15.64
CA LEU A 556 36.73 36.85 14.96
C LEU A 556 36.12 37.79 13.91
N CYS A 557 34.80 37.75 13.70
CA CYS A 557 34.09 38.56 12.72
C CYS A 557 33.86 40.00 13.19
N GLU A 558 34.16 40.97 12.32
CA GLU A 558 33.92 42.41 12.52
C GLU A 558 32.70 42.85 11.71
N TYR A 559 31.65 43.34 12.38
CA TYR A 559 30.36 43.67 11.74
C TYR A 559 30.19 45.18 11.47
N PRO A 560 29.41 45.56 10.43
CA PRO A 560 29.13 46.96 10.14
C PRO A 560 28.41 47.66 11.31
N SER A 561 28.76 48.92 11.56
CA SER A 561 28.15 49.72 12.64
C SER A 561 27.92 51.17 12.19
N CYS A 562 27.06 51.89 12.91
CA CYS A 562 26.72 53.28 12.63
C CYS A 562 27.72 54.25 13.29
N ASP A 563 28.27 55.21 12.55
CA ASP A 563 29.20 56.25 13.06
C ASP A 563 28.61 57.67 12.95
N ILE A 564 27.27 57.80 12.99
CA ILE A 564 26.60 59.11 13.03
C ILE A 564 26.31 59.51 14.49
N ASP A 565 26.97 60.57 14.98
CA ASP A 565 26.96 61.06 16.38
C ASP A 565 25.57 61.22 17.05
N ASN A 566 24.48 61.35 16.28
CA ASN A 566 23.11 61.54 16.77
C ASN A 566 22.19 60.33 16.55
N ALA A 567 22.72 59.20 16.08
CA ALA A 567 21.97 57.95 15.97
C ALA A 567 21.91 57.24 17.33
N CYS A 568 20.79 56.55 17.58
CA CYS A 568 20.58 55.75 18.79
C CYS A 568 21.61 54.63 18.95
N ASN A 569 22.16 54.12 17.84
CA ASN A 569 23.14 53.03 17.78
C ASN A 569 24.54 53.51 17.32
N TYR A 570 24.90 54.75 17.62
CA TYR A 570 26.22 55.32 17.32
C TYR A 570 27.38 54.60 18.02
N VAL A 571 28.40 54.20 17.25
CA VAL A 571 29.66 53.61 17.74
C VAL A 571 30.86 54.36 17.13
N PRO A 572 31.59 55.17 17.92
CA PRO A 572 32.68 56.00 17.39
C PRO A 572 33.90 55.18 16.98
N GLY A 573 34.42 55.45 15.77
CA GLY A 573 35.76 55.04 15.35
C GLY A 573 35.90 53.58 14.91
N THR A 574 34.84 52.98 14.39
CA THR A 574 34.87 51.63 13.80
C THR A 574 35.45 51.66 12.38
N ALA A 575 36.16 50.60 11.97
CA ALA A 575 36.76 50.52 10.63
C ALA A 575 35.74 50.11 9.55
N CYS A 576 34.68 49.40 9.96
CA CYS A 576 33.56 49.03 9.13
C CYS A 576 32.30 49.84 9.48
N VAL A 577 32.01 50.84 8.63
CA VAL A 577 30.90 51.78 8.82
C VAL A 577 29.82 51.52 7.79
N ASP A 578 28.58 51.31 8.25
CA ASP A 578 27.37 51.34 7.41
C ASP A 578 26.34 52.26 8.05
N ASN A 579 26.22 53.46 7.47
CA ASN A 579 25.35 54.51 7.98
C ASN A 579 23.88 54.33 7.60
N ASP A 580 23.55 53.35 6.75
CA ASP A 580 22.17 52.99 6.48
C ASP A 580 21.57 52.16 7.63
N LEU A 581 22.40 51.64 8.55
CA LEU A 581 21.99 50.97 9.79
C LEU A 581 21.69 51.95 10.94
N CYS A 582 21.90 53.25 10.75
CA CYS A 582 21.67 54.24 11.80
C CYS A 582 20.17 54.37 12.10
N THR A 583 19.79 54.16 13.36
CA THR A 583 18.43 54.44 13.83
C THR A 583 18.38 55.76 14.58
N PHE A 584 17.31 56.54 14.41
CA PHE A 584 17.20 57.89 14.98
C PHE A 584 16.15 57.97 16.09
N PRO A 585 16.26 58.94 17.01
CA PRO A 585 15.32 59.09 18.13
C PRO A 585 13.91 59.52 17.67
N GLY A 586 12.87 59.03 18.35
CA GLY A 586 11.45 59.37 18.13
C GLY A 586 10.52 58.68 19.14
N CYS A 587 9.21 58.84 19.05
CA CYS A 587 8.28 58.23 20.02
C CYS A 587 8.10 56.72 19.77
N LEU A 588 8.40 55.89 20.78
CA LEU A 588 8.34 54.41 20.69
C LEU A 588 7.05 53.78 21.22
N ASP A 589 6.11 54.57 21.74
CA ASP A 589 4.87 54.03 22.31
C ASP A 589 3.77 53.92 21.23
N PRO A 590 3.32 52.71 20.83
CA PRO A 590 2.28 52.53 19.83
C PRO A 590 0.92 53.14 20.21
N ALA A 591 0.69 53.46 21.48
CA ALA A 591 -0.52 54.12 21.95
C ALA A 591 -0.46 55.65 21.82
N ALA A 592 0.69 56.22 21.45
CA ALA A 592 0.87 57.64 21.25
C ALA A 592 0.47 58.09 19.83
N CYS A 593 -0.08 59.29 19.72
CA CYS A 593 -0.52 59.91 18.48
C CYS A 593 0.59 60.23 17.48
N ASN A 594 1.81 60.40 17.98
CA ASN A 594 3.01 60.62 17.18
C ASN A 594 3.98 59.44 17.28
N TYR A 595 3.47 58.23 17.52
CA TYR A 595 4.25 57.01 17.46
C TYR A 595 5.00 56.91 16.12
N ASP A 596 6.32 56.75 16.20
CA ASP A 596 7.18 56.51 15.05
C ASP A 596 7.71 55.06 15.11
N PRO A 597 7.16 54.15 14.28
CA PRO A 597 7.59 52.76 14.26
C PRO A 597 9.02 52.55 13.73
N LEU A 598 9.68 53.60 13.19
CA LEU A 598 11.06 53.54 12.70
C LEU A 598 12.08 54.16 13.66
N ALA A 599 11.63 54.70 14.79
CA ALA A 599 12.54 55.23 15.81
C ALA A 599 13.31 54.10 16.51
N GLY A 600 14.61 54.33 16.76
CA GLY A 600 15.48 53.36 17.44
C GLY A 600 15.54 53.54 18.96
N CYS A 601 15.18 54.72 19.45
CA CYS A 601 15.20 55.08 20.86
C CYS A 601 14.21 56.23 21.13
N SER A 602 13.66 56.30 22.35
CA SER A 602 12.72 57.36 22.75
C SER A 602 13.43 58.71 22.86
N ASP A 603 12.87 59.75 22.26
CA ASP A 603 13.25 61.15 22.49
C ASP A 603 12.31 61.89 23.46
N ASP A 604 11.44 61.14 24.15
CA ASP A 604 10.41 61.61 25.08
C ASP A 604 9.38 62.56 24.44
N SER A 605 9.21 62.51 23.11
CA SER A 605 8.25 63.34 22.37
C SER A 605 6.81 62.79 22.32
N CYS A 606 6.52 61.64 22.94
CA CYS A 606 5.20 60.98 22.84
C CYS A 606 4.05 61.85 23.35
N SER A 607 2.98 61.91 22.56
CA SER A 607 1.73 62.63 22.82
C SER A 607 0.55 61.67 22.72
N TYR A 608 -0.47 61.79 23.58
CA TYR A 608 -1.59 60.85 23.68
C TYR A 608 -2.95 61.57 23.53
N PRO A 609 -4.05 60.86 23.18
CA PRO A 609 -5.40 61.43 23.17
C PRO A 609 -5.81 61.96 24.55
N GLU A 610 -6.66 63.00 24.61
CA GLU A 610 -7.08 63.58 25.90
C GLU A 610 -7.88 62.60 26.77
N GLU A 611 -8.70 61.73 26.17
CA GLU A 611 -9.59 60.80 26.88
C GLU A 611 -9.65 59.43 26.18
N THR A 612 -9.90 58.35 26.93
CA THR A 612 -9.76 56.96 26.45
C THR A 612 -10.79 56.50 25.43
N TYR A 613 -11.88 57.25 25.25
CA TYR A 613 -12.95 56.97 24.28
C TYR A 613 -12.84 57.84 23.01
N LEU A 614 -11.78 58.64 22.90
CA LEU A 614 -11.48 59.48 21.74
C LEU A 614 -10.19 58.99 21.03
N ASP A 615 -10.13 59.18 19.71
CA ASP A 615 -8.90 59.05 18.94
C ASP A 615 -8.02 60.31 19.05
N CYS A 616 -6.84 60.26 18.43
CA CYS A 616 -5.85 61.33 18.45
C CYS A 616 -6.28 62.66 17.82
N ASP A 617 -7.34 62.63 17.01
CA ASP A 617 -7.94 63.82 16.40
C ASP A 617 -9.18 64.31 17.20
N GLY A 618 -9.50 63.64 18.30
CA GLY A 618 -10.60 63.97 19.20
C GLY A 618 -11.97 63.42 18.77
N ASN A 619 -12.03 62.39 17.92
CA ASN A 619 -13.28 61.76 17.49
C ASN A 619 -13.59 60.49 18.30
N CYS A 620 -14.87 60.12 18.40
CA CYS A 620 -15.29 58.91 19.10
C CYS A 620 -14.72 57.63 18.49
N LEU A 621 -14.14 56.76 19.31
CA LEU A 621 -13.66 55.44 18.89
C LEU A 621 -14.80 54.45 18.57
N SER A 622 -16.00 54.66 19.14
CA SER A 622 -17.23 53.96 18.77
C SER A 622 -18.44 54.84 19.07
N ASP A 623 -19.22 55.11 18.03
CA ASP A 623 -20.52 55.80 18.05
C ASP A 623 -21.43 55.00 17.12
N SER A 624 -22.07 53.96 17.67
CA SER A 624 -22.76 52.91 16.92
C SER A 624 -24.08 53.40 16.33
N ASN A 625 -24.64 54.48 16.85
CA ASN A 625 -25.90 55.06 16.37
C ASN A 625 -25.69 56.41 15.65
N ASN A 626 -24.45 56.90 15.56
CA ASN A 626 -24.00 58.09 14.84
C ASN A 626 -24.68 59.39 15.30
N ASP A 627 -25.02 59.50 16.59
CA ASP A 627 -25.66 60.70 17.14
C ASP A 627 -24.67 61.75 17.66
N GLY A 628 -23.36 61.45 17.62
CA GLY A 628 -22.28 62.34 18.02
C GLY A 628 -21.90 62.23 19.51
N ILE A 629 -22.44 61.25 20.24
CA ILE A 629 -22.04 60.90 21.60
C ILE A 629 -21.45 59.47 21.57
N CYS A 630 -20.23 59.29 22.10
CA CYS A 630 -19.59 57.98 22.06
C CYS A 630 -20.34 56.95 22.93
N ASP A 631 -20.45 55.69 22.47
CA ASP A 631 -21.26 54.62 23.06
C ASP A 631 -21.00 54.34 24.56
N GLY A 632 -19.83 54.73 25.08
CA GLY A 632 -19.47 54.61 26.50
C GLY A 632 -20.18 55.60 27.44
N GLN A 633 -21.12 56.41 26.93
CA GLN A 633 -21.85 57.43 27.68
C GLN A 633 -23.39 57.22 27.69
N THR A 634 -23.90 56.08 27.21
CA THR A 634 -25.35 55.82 27.11
C THR A 634 -26.03 55.71 28.48
N VAL A 635 -27.10 56.49 28.70
CA VAL A 635 -27.92 56.47 29.91
C VAL A 635 -29.27 55.83 29.59
N TYR A 636 -29.54 54.63 30.13
CA TYR A 636 -30.80 53.92 29.93
C TYR A 636 -31.93 54.46 30.83
N GLY A 637 -33.14 54.60 30.27
CA GLY A 637 -34.35 54.95 31.01
C GLY A 637 -35.48 55.44 30.11
N CYS A 638 -36.68 55.62 30.66
CA CYS A 638 -37.85 56.02 29.86
C CYS A 638 -37.63 57.36 29.12
N THR A 639 -37.73 57.35 27.80
CA THR A 639 -37.44 58.53 26.93
C THR A 639 -38.69 59.33 26.54
N VAL A 640 -39.89 58.87 26.92
CA VAL A 640 -41.17 59.51 26.54
C VAL A 640 -41.52 60.66 27.49
N PRO A 641 -41.56 61.93 27.04
CA PRO A 641 -41.64 63.12 27.93
C PRO A 641 -42.89 63.23 28.83
N TRP A 642 -43.96 62.49 28.54
CA TRP A 642 -45.21 62.50 29.30
C TRP A 642 -45.47 61.19 30.06
N ALA A 643 -44.49 60.27 30.10
CA ALA A 643 -44.52 59.15 31.01
C ALA A 643 -44.21 59.61 32.44
N CYS A 644 -44.74 58.91 33.44
CA CYS A 644 -44.57 59.26 34.84
C CYS A 644 -43.12 59.14 35.33
N ASN A 645 -42.36 58.20 34.75
CA ASN A 645 -40.94 57.98 35.03
C ASN A 645 -40.02 58.45 33.91
N PHE A 646 -40.44 59.46 33.13
CA PHE A 646 -39.58 60.06 32.10
C PHE A 646 -38.26 60.57 32.71
N ASN A 647 -37.14 60.14 32.12
CA ASN A 647 -35.82 60.62 32.46
C ASN A 647 -35.25 61.47 31.31
N SER A 648 -35.10 62.78 31.52
CA SER A 648 -34.59 63.70 30.50
C SER A 648 -33.10 63.53 30.19
N ALA A 649 -32.36 62.76 31.00
CA ALA A 649 -30.97 62.41 30.74
C ALA A 649 -30.84 61.04 30.07
N ALA A 650 -31.92 60.27 29.91
CA ALA A 650 -31.86 59.00 29.21
C ALA A 650 -31.69 59.25 27.71
N THR A 651 -30.69 58.58 27.13
CA THR A 651 -30.39 58.62 25.69
C THR A 651 -30.99 57.42 24.95
N ASP A 652 -31.38 56.35 25.67
CA ASP A 652 -32.04 55.16 25.12
C ASP A 652 -33.13 54.60 26.03
N ASP A 653 -34.24 54.13 25.42
CA ASP A 653 -35.43 53.63 26.12
C ASP A 653 -35.28 52.16 26.53
N ASP A 654 -35.45 51.87 27.82
CA ASP A 654 -35.36 50.53 28.39
C ASP A 654 -36.72 49.82 28.53
N ASN A 655 -37.77 50.37 27.91
CA ASN A 655 -39.17 49.91 28.00
C ASN A 655 -39.79 49.98 29.40
N THR A 656 -39.22 50.76 30.32
CA THR A 656 -39.77 50.91 31.69
C THR A 656 -40.83 52.01 31.81
N CYS A 657 -41.18 52.71 30.73
CA CYS A 657 -42.17 53.81 30.75
C CYS A 657 -43.55 53.37 31.28
N PHE A 658 -44.10 54.09 32.26
CA PHE A 658 -45.50 53.92 32.70
C PHE A 658 -46.25 55.25 32.78
N PHE A 659 -47.60 55.19 32.73
CA PHE A 659 -48.47 56.36 32.62
C PHE A 659 -49.54 56.39 33.73
N ALA A 660 -49.92 57.58 34.17
CA ALA A 660 -51.01 57.79 35.14
C ALA A 660 -52.35 57.37 34.53
N THR A 661 -53.28 56.92 35.38
CA THR A 661 -54.62 56.52 34.95
C THR A 661 -55.64 57.61 35.24
N ALA A 662 -56.88 57.46 34.78
CA ALA A 662 -57.94 58.45 35.02
C ALA A 662 -58.33 58.59 36.50
N VAL A 663 -57.93 57.66 37.38
CA VAL A 663 -58.32 57.60 38.80
C VAL A 663 -57.13 57.92 39.72
N TYR A 664 -55.91 57.52 39.35
CA TYR A 664 -54.68 57.72 40.13
C TYR A 664 -53.65 58.56 39.37
N ASP A 665 -52.94 59.44 40.07
CA ASP A 665 -51.84 60.21 39.50
C ASP A 665 -50.54 59.38 39.32
N CYS A 666 -49.48 60.02 38.80
CA CYS A 666 -48.19 59.38 38.53
C CYS A 666 -47.47 58.82 39.75
N PHE A 667 -47.87 59.21 40.96
CA PHE A 667 -47.32 58.69 42.21
C PHE A 667 -48.21 57.60 42.81
N GLY A 668 -49.25 57.17 42.09
CA GLY A 668 -50.24 56.22 42.56
C GLY A 668 -51.19 56.80 43.60
N ASN A 669 -51.20 58.13 43.81
CA ASN A 669 -52.09 58.75 44.77
C ASN A 669 -53.48 58.90 44.17
N CYS A 670 -54.47 58.75 45.04
CA CYS A 670 -55.83 59.04 44.65
C CYS A 670 -56.01 60.54 44.40
N GLN A 671 -56.64 60.91 43.28
CA GLN A 671 -56.89 62.32 42.99
C GLN A 671 -58.12 62.90 43.71
N GLN A 672 -59.05 62.07 44.20
CA GLN A 672 -60.17 62.47 45.05
C GLN A 672 -60.43 61.40 46.12
N ASP A 673 -60.00 61.69 47.34
CA ASP A 673 -60.21 60.90 48.55
C ASP A 673 -60.67 61.89 49.63
N SER A 674 -61.99 61.97 49.80
CA SER A 674 -62.65 63.00 50.61
C SER A 674 -62.68 62.66 52.09
N ASP A 675 -62.59 61.37 52.46
CA ASP A 675 -62.60 60.92 53.85
C ASP A 675 -61.21 60.53 54.39
N GLY A 676 -60.22 60.40 53.49
CA GLY A 676 -58.80 60.25 53.80
C GLY A 676 -58.41 58.83 54.19
N ASP A 677 -59.16 57.83 53.77
CA ASP A 677 -58.94 56.42 54.12
C ASP A 677 -57.94 55.68 53.20
N GLY A 678 -57.48 56.35 52.14
CA GLY A 678 -56.50 55.82 51.17
C GLY A 678 -57.13 55.09 49.98
N ILE A 679 -58.45 55.06 49.86
CA ILE A 679 -59.20 54.61 48.68
C ILE A 679 -59.79 55.82 47.97
N CYS A 680 -59.89 55.77 46.63
CA CYS A 680 -60.55 56.86 45.90
C CYS A 680 -62.06 56.89 46.09
N ASP A 681 -62.64 58.09 46.23
CA ASP A 681 -64.08 58.36 46.31
C ASP A 681 -64.87 57.63 45.20
N GLN A 682 -64.27 57.49 44.01
CA GLN A 682 -64.87 56.86 42.84
C GLN A 682 -64.93 55.32 42.92
N ASN A 683 -64.20 54.72 43.87
CA ASN A 683 -64.06 53.29 44.12
C ASN A 683 -64.64 52.86 45.49
N GLU A 684 -65.17 53.79 46.30
CA GLU A 684 -65.88 53.50 47.56
C GLU A 684 -67.20 52.76 47.31
N GLY A 685 -67.35 51.57 47.92
CA GLY A 685 -68.54 50.72 47.80
C GLY A 685 -68.29 49.29 47.28
N GLN A 686 -67.04 48.91 47.04
CA GLN A 686 -66.62 47.55 46.70
C GLN A 686 -65.66 47.00 47.79
N ASN A 687 -65.85 45.75 48.24
CA ASN A 687 -65.11 45.13 49.35
C ASN A 687 -63.59 45.45 49.32
N GLY A 688 -63.10 46.14 50.35
CA GLY A 688 -61.81 46.85 50.38
C GLY A 688 -60.51 46.02 50.41
N ALA A 689 -60.54 44.69 50.26
CA ALA A 689 -59.32 43.87 50.37
C ALA A 689 -58.35 43.98 49.16
N GLN A 690 -58.78 44.59 48.04
CA GLN A 690 -58.01 44.61 46.78
C GLN A 690 -57.47 45.99 46.39
N PHE A 691 -57.69 47.01 47.23
CA PHE A 691 -57.46 48.41 46.88
C PHE A 691 -56.54 49.17 47.84
N CYS A 692 -55.94 48.48 48.81
CA CYS A 692 -54.86 49.05 49.61
C CYS A 692 -53.56 49.05 48.79
N GLY A 693 -52.87 50.19 48.76
CA GLY A 693 -51.61 50.37 48.04
C GLY A 693 -50.52 49.41 48.53
N VAL A 694 -49.48 49.23 47.71
CA VAL A 694 -48.36 48.32 48.00
C VAL A 694 -47.77 48.57 49.39
N GLY A 695 -47.63 47.51 50.20
CA GLY A 695 -47.15 47.57 51.59
C GLY A 695 -48.24 47.77 52.68
N THR A 696 -49.53 47.83 52.32
CA THR A 696 -50.65 47.97 53.27
C THR A 696 -51.76 46.94 53.02
N VAL A 697 -52.52 46.56 54.06
CA VAL A 697 -53.69 45.67 53.99
C VAL A 697 -54.92 46.33 54.64
N TRP A 698 -56.12 46.06 54.10
CA TRP A 698 -57.37 46.60 54.63
C TRP A 698 -57.75 45.95 55.95
N ASP A 699 -57.92 46.75 57.00
CA ASP A 699 -58.48 46.31 58.27
C ASP A 699 -59.99 46.64 58.33
N PRO A 700 -60.88 45.64 58.29
CA PRO A 700 -62.32 45.86 58.36
C PRO A 700 -62.80 46.46 59.69
N ALA A 701 -62.00 46.36 60.77
CA ALA A 701 -62.37 46.85 62.09
C ALA A 701 -62.15 48.35 62.27
N THR A 702 -61.12 48.91 61.64
CA THR A 702 -60.82 50.35 61.64
C THR A 702 -61.31 51.07 60.39
N GLN A 703 -61.76 50.32 59.37
CA GLN A 703 -62.15 50.84 58.05
C GLN A 703 -61.01 51.68 57.42
N SER A 704 -59.77 51.18 57.48
CA SER A 704 -58.61 51.85 56.88
C SER A 704 -57.52 50.85 56.46
N CYS A 705 -56.65 51.23 55.51
CA CYS A 705 -55.47 50.44 55.15
C CYS A 705 -54.34 50.63 56.18
N ILE A 706 -53.82 49.52 56.74
CA ILE A 706 -52.72 49.52 57.72
C ILE A 706 -51.47 48.81 57.15
N GLY A 707 -50.27 49.25 57.56
CA GLY A 707 -49.00 48.67 57.09
C GLY A 707 -48.74 47.25 57.58
N PHE A 708 -48.19 46.38 56.73
CA PHE A 708 -47.95 44.95 57.00
C PHE A 708 -46.45 44.70 57.28
N ASP A 709 -46.05 44.60 58.55
CA ASP A 709 -44.65 44.29 58.91
C ASP A 709 -44.40 42.76 58.90
N GLN A 710 -43.55 42.31 57.96
CA GLN A 710 -42.93 40.98 57.76
C GLN A 710 -43.74 39.91 56.98
N CYS A 711 -43.23 39.54 55.80
CA CYS A 711 -43.80 38.50 54.94
C CYS A 711 -43.27 37.10 55.38
N PRO A 712 -44.14 36.13 55.72
CA PRO A 712 -43.70 34.84 56.30
C PRO A 712 -42.89 33.89 55.39
N SER A 713 -42.63 34.26 54.14
CA SER A 713 -41.97 33.38 53.13
C SER A 713 -40.77 34.04 52.47
N ASP A 714 -40.40 35.23 52.92
CA ASP A 714 -39.08 35.81 52.75
C ASP A 714 -38.20 35.17 53.85
N LEU A 715 -37.34 34.23 53.45
CA LEU A 715 -36.55 33.40 54.38
C LEU A 715 -35.16 33.99 54.62
N ASN A 716 -34.72 34.94 53.79
CA ASN A 716 -33.47 35.67 53.93
C ASN A 716 -33.64 37.09 54.53
N ASN A 717 -34.89 37.53 54.72
CA ASN A 717 -35.30 38.82 55.25
C ASN A 717 -34.79 40.02 54.41
N ASP A 718 -34.78 39.88 53.08
CA ASP A 718 -34.41 40.96 52.14
C ASP A 718 -35.62 41.73 51.58
N ASP A 719 -36.81 41.49 52.14
CA ASP A 719 -38.11 42.06 51.77
C ASP A 719 -38.58 41.67 50.35
N VAL A 720 -37.97 40.65 49.74
CA VAL A 720 -38.35 40.05 48.45
C VAL A 720 -38.53 38.52 48.63
N ILE A 721 -39.39 37.89 47.82
CA ILE A 721 -39.47 36.42 47.77
C ILE A 721 -38.95 36.01 46.39
N ASP A 722 -37.73 35.50 46.33
CA ASP A 722 -37.09 35.12 45.08
C ASP A 722 -36.48 33.71 45.11
N THR A 723 -35.70 33.38 44.08
CA THR A 723 -35.07 32.06 43.96
C THR A 723 -34.14 31.72 45.13
N LEU A 724 -33.58 32.72 45.80
CA LEU A 724 -32.70 32.55 46.95
C LEU A 724 -33.48 32.06 48.18
N ASP A 725 -34.70 32.57 48.41
CA ASP A 725 -35.59 32.06 49.46
C ASP A 725 -36.00 30.61 49.20
N LEU A 726 -36.28 30.27 47.94
CA LEU A 726 -36.58 28.89 47.54
C LEU A 726 -35.38 27.97 47.77
N LEU A 727 -34.17 28.42 47.49
CA LEU A 727 -32.93 27.69 47.76
C LEU A 727 -32.73 27.50 49.27
N ILE A 728 -32.97 28.53 50.10
CA ILE A 728 -32.90 28.43 51.56
C ILE A 728 -33.94 27.44 52.10
N PHE A 729 -35.16 27.47 51.57
CA PHE A 729 -36.18 26.48 51.88
C PHE A 729 -35.71 25.06 51.52
N LEU A 730 -35.22 24.85 50.30
CA LEU A 730 -34.75 23.53 49.82
C LEU A 730 -33.54 23.01 50.59
N ILE A 731 -32.67 23.88 51.10
CA ILE A 731 -31.54 23.50 51.96
C ILE A 731 -32.04 22.92 53.30
N GLY A 732 -33.11 23.47 53.88
CA GLY A 732 -33.72 22.96 55.12
C GLY A 732 -34.74 21.84 54.91
N PHE A 733 -35.22 21.65 53.68
CA PHE A 733 -36.34 20.77 53.35
C PHE A 733 -35.99 19.30 53.58
N GLY A 734 -36.70 18.65 54.50
CA GLY A 734 -36.49 17.24 54.87
C GLY A 734 -35.54 17.02 56.05
N THR A 735 -34.98 18.07 56.65
CA THR A 735 -34.29 17.95 57.94
C THR A 735 -35.31 17.84 59.09
N ALA A 736 -35.07 16.94 60.04
CA ALA A 736 -35.92 16.82 61.22
C ALA A 736 -35.54 17.90 62.24
N CYS A 737 -36.47 18.81 62.56
CA CYS A 737 -36.29 19.77 63.64
C CYS A 737 -36.43 19.07 65.01
N PRO A 738 -35.57 19.35 66.01
CA PRO A 738 -35.81 18.97 67.40
C PRO A 738 -37.02 19.70 68.02
#